data_AF-A0AA96W968-F1
#
_entry.id   AF-A0AA96W968-F1
#
_cell.length_a   1.000
_cell.length_b   1.000
_cell.length_c   1.000
_cell.angle_alpha   90.00
_cell.angle_beta   90.00
_cell.angle_gamma   90.00
#
_symmetry.space_group_name_H-M   'P 1'
#
loop_
_entity.id
_entity.type
_entity.pdbx_description
1 polymer ?
#
loop_
_entity_poly.entity_id
_entity_poly.type
_entity_poly.pdbx_seq_one_letter_code
_entity_poly.pdbx_strand_id
1 'polypeptide(L)'
;MSPRIPPVARRVVEVYRSRDGRHRIASGHLLDDRLVLTAGHAVDGAATVGVRLLDGGSVWGCSVVWWRYDSVAGTGIDAALLRIDDDAFREPEGLPPLVWGRLGTGSRCPVEAVGFPAGMRVREEGAPAFRDTAHITGSIAPGSRLKAGRHEIKVDNPVPAVVRAAHTGQGIENVSRWSGMSGAAVTSGGLVLGLVAVDPDRGGPGGALTAVPSASLLADERVAELLGRPRAYDVGLPSVLQTPPSPARSPVGLLRAEVSPVGFHGREPLMEEFVRWCLDPSPWSPKLLTGPGGQGKTRLAVQLVDRMAGLNWNAGFLDFAPDTDLAALAELSAPLLLVVDYAETRHEQLIELLRLFGTSAARGTGPPVRLLMLARSAGEWWQDLRRKSRALREPPPGTVAELGPLADDPATRPEAFRHAVEGLAHALARLPGLPATPRGFRPESVVPPPLSDARFARALELHSTALAALLQHLFPVPDASRTQGMDLLMRHEEAYWTRTTSAHQIERLHTQTLRQLVVTATLCRARTLDEAGRLLERSGILRGETANTVLGAAMWLNELYGGRDGHWVGLVPDLLGEHLVGTTARDFPELLPALAELPDAEHAGHLLRVLCRTGRSFPELDERIVHLVVGRPRPLAPAAVDVLAREGYDALGRAVDAVLDGPHGRGPLCAELLAAVPRHTVVLAGRAVRMAEQVVAHARAATDAPRELASALHALAYRLARAGRYAEALQACEEGIRVRGGDTLGAAADPEFMDALLGYGARLDEVGRTREAVDVGERLLAALGPGHPSDTPEAQGRRATVLHQQALWLHRAGRHDEALALGAACVRARKRLLRRDPRWPAVEMADARLQLALYLQHDGRTTEAAEETARAVAILRGLAEDHPDAYLRRLAEALHNQARLSAVLRDHEAALDLAEEAVAIQRGLLDDAPTPAQLALLARLLGGLSVRLTSVRRLSDALEVAEESVRLRRELAEGRDPRAVGELACALADLALALRRTGDDEAAVAASEESVLALRDSTARGGTSADDERARILCVHGLALGSRDPARAVKVLEEAADAARTGRHAMLLRRCLTEIDKLRARS
;
A
#
# COMPACT_ATOMS: atom_id res chain seq x y z
N MET A 1 -29.34 -12.28 38.66
CA MET A 1 -28.34 -11.95 37.63
C MET A 1 -27.19 -11.24 38.34
N SER A 2 -26.09 -11.93 38.62
CA SER A 2 -24.91 -11.26 39.18
C SER A 2 -24.44 -10.19 38.18
N PRO A 3 -24.26 -8.92 38.59
CA PRO A 3 -23.73 -7.91 37.69
C PRO A 3 -22.37 -8.42 37.20
N ARG A 4 -22.23 -8.63 35.88
CA ARG A 4 -20.95 -9.04 35.28
C ARG A 4 -19.94 -7.94 35.58
N ILE A 5 -19.02 -8.21 36.50
CA ILE A 5 -17.87 -7.34 36.80
C ILE A 5 -17.20 -6.98 35.46
N PRO A 6 -16.93 -5.69 35.19
CA PRO A 6 -16.25 -5.27 33.97
C PRO A 6 -14.93 -6.04 33.79
N PRO A 7 -14.55 -6.45 32.55
CA PRO A 7 -13.38 -7.30 32.34
C PRO A 7 -12.07 -6.74 32.93
N VAL A 8 -11.88 -5.42 32.90
CA VAL A 8 -10.70 -4.75 33.48
C VAL A 8 -10.68 -4.86 35.00
N ALA A 9 -11.84 -4.77 35.65
CA ALA A 9 -11.96 -4.88 37.10
C ALA A 9 -11.73 -6.32 37.59
N ARG A 10 -12.02 -7.35 36.78
CA ARG A 10 -11.79 -8.76 37.17
C ARG A 10 -10.32 -9.13 37.39
N ARG A 11 -9.37 -8.36 36.85
CA ARG A 11 -7.93 -8.53 37.10
C ARG A 11 -7.47 -7.91 38.43
N VAL A 12 -8.32 -7.13 39.10
CA VAL A 12 -7.94 -6.38 40.30
C VAL A 12 -7.99 -7.30 41.51
N VAL A 13 -6.92 -7.28 42.31
CA VAL A 13 -6.79 -8.14 43.50
C VAL A 13 -6.42 -7.34 44.74
N GLU A 14 -6.85 -7.82 45.91
CA GLU A 14 -6.38 -7.32 47.19
C GLU A 14 -5.11 -8.08 47.61
N VAL A 15 -4.06 -7.35 47.94
CA VAL A 15 -2.81 -7.91 48.45
C VAL A 15 -2.71 -7.70 49.95
N TYR A 16 -2.56 -8.81 50.68
CA TYR A 16 -2.52 -8.89 52.12
C TYR A 16 -1.13 -9.22 52.62
N ARG A 17 -0.56 -8.30 53.39
CA ARG A 17 0.62 -8.58 54.19
C ARG A 17 0.24 -8.61 55.67
N SER A 18 0.55 -9.72 56.33
CA SER A 18 0.42 -9.86 57.79
C SER A 18 1.75 -9.52 58.46
N ARG A 19 1.74 -8.58 59.41
CA ARG A 19 2.89 -8.28 60.29
C ARG A 19 2.36 -7.92 61.69
N ASP A 20 2.81 -8.66 62.71
CA ASP A 20 2.49 -8.40 64.12
C ASP A 20 0.97 -8.24 64.42
N GLY A 21 0.13 -9.08 63.80
CA GLY A 21 -1.33 -9.04 63.98
C GLY A 21 -2.04 -7.87 63.27
N ARG A 22 -1.33 -7.04 62.50
CA ARG A 22 -1.90 -6.00 61.65
C ARG A 22 -1.77 -6.39 60.17
N HIS A 23 -2.86 -6.23 59.43
CA HIS A 23 -2.88 -6.43 57.99
C HIS A 23 -2.68 -5.10 57.25
N ARG A 24 -1.65 -5.03 56.41
CA ARG A 24 -1.50 -3.97 55.41
C ARG A 24 -2.15 -4.46 54.12
N ILE A 25 -3.08 -3.67 53.60
CA ILE A 25 -3.83 -3.95 52.37
C ILE A 25 -3.33 -3.00 51.29
N ALA A 26 -3.00 -3.56 50.13
CA ALA A 26 -2.65 -2.86 48.91
C ALA A 26 -3.47 -3.41 47.74
N SER A 27 -3.47 -2.69 46.63
CA SER A 27 -4.02 -3.19 45.38
C SER A 27 -2.97 -4.02 44.65
N GLY A 28 -3.44 -4.94 43.81
CA GLY A 28 -2.62 -5.64 42.84
C GLY A 28 -3.40 -5.90 41.56
N HIS A 29 -2.70 -6.38 40.55
CA HIS A 29 -3.23 -6.68 39.25
C HIS A 29 -2.75 -8.06 38.77
N LEU A 30 -3.70 -8.94 38.45
CA LEU A 30 -3.44 -10.27 37.91
C LEU A 30 -2.97 -10.18 36.45
N LEU A 31 -1.73 -10.60 36.20
CA LEU A 31 -1.06 -10.50 34.91
C LEU A 31 -1.33 -11.70 34.00
N ASP A 32 -1.29 -12.90 34.58
CA ASP A 32 -1.55 -14.17 33.92
C ASP A 32 -2.22 -15.16 34.91
N ASP A 33 -2.14 -16.46 34.62
CA ASP A 33 -2.75 -17.48 35.47
C ASP A 33 -2.12 -17.61 36.84
N ARG A 34 -0.95 -17.04 37.14
CA ARG A 34 -0.31 -17.18 38.46
C ARG A 34 0.44 -15.95 38.96
N LEU A 35 0.70 -14.96 38.11
CA LEU A 35 1.48 -13.78 38.46
C LEU A 35 0.60 -12.58 38.78
N VAL A 36 0.96 -11.91 39.89
CA VAL A 36 0.30 -10.69 40.36
C VAL A 36 1.33 -9.58 40.50
N LEU A 37 1.03 -8.42 39.93
CA LEU A 37 1.79 -7.18 40.09
C LEU A 37 1.23 -6.35 41.24
N THR A 38 2.09 -5.85 42.12
CA THR A 38 1.70 -4.92 43.21
C THR A 38 2.85 -3.96 43.52
N ALA A 39 2.65 -3.02 44.46
CA ALA A 39 3.70 -2.08 44.88
C ALA A 39 4.77 -2.79 45.74
N GLY A 40 6.04 -2.43 45.55
CA GLY A 40 7.17 -3.02 46.26
C GLY A 40 7.12 -2.76 47.77
N HIS A 41 6.78 -1.53 48.17
CA HIS A 41 6.63 -1.18 49.57
C HIS A 41 5.47 -1.93 50.28
N ALA A 42 4.52 -2.49 49.52
CA ALA A 42 3.44 -3.31 50.09
C ALA A 42 3.99 -4.64 50.63
N VAL A 43 5.06 -5.16 50.00
CA VAL A 43 5.68 -6.45 50.34
C VAL A 43 7.04 -6.34 51.02
N ASP A 44 7.54 -5.11 51.25
CA ASP A 44 8.86 -4.83 51.84
C ASP A 44 9.22 -5.72 53.05
N GLY A 45 10.14 -6.67 52.85
CA GLY A 45 10.59 -7.61 53.87
C GLY A 45 9.67 -8.82 54.15
N ALA A 46 8.69 -9.11 53.29
CA ALA A 46 7.85 -10.31 53.35
C ALA A 46 8.28 -11.33 52.28
N ALA A 47 8.47 -12.60 52.67
CA ALA A 47 8.73 -13.70 51.73
C ALA A 47 7.45 -14.22 51.05
N THR A 48 6.32 -14.13 51.77
CA THR A 48 5.01 -14.61 51.33
C THR A 48 3.93 -13.59 51.67
N VAL A 49 2.91 -13.50 50.81
CA VAL A 49 1.74 -12.64 50.97
C VAL A 49 0.46 -13.38 50.57
N GLY A 50 -0.70 -12.88 51.00
CA GLY A 50 -2.00 -13.39 50.56
C GLY A 50 -2.59 -12.52 49.44
N VAL A 51 -3.27 -13.13 48.47
CA VAL A 51 -3.98 -12.42 47.40
C VAL A 51 -5.44 -12.85 47.36
N ARG A 52 -6.37 -11.90 47.20
CA ARG A 52 -7.81 -12.19 47.03
C ARG A 52 -8.34 -11.53 45.76
N LEU A 53 -9.11 -12.28 44.96
CA LEU A 53 -9.80 -11.76 43.77
C LEU A 53 -11.15 -11.14 44.13
N LEU A 54 -11.69 -10.30 43.25
CA LEU A 54 -13.01 -9.67 43.43
C LEU A 54 -14.19 -10.66 43.41
N ASP A 55 -14.06 -11.72 42.62
CA ASP A 55 -15.08 -12.75 42.42
C ASP A 55 -14.95 -13.93 43.41
N GLY A 56 -13.88 -13.97 44.22
CA GLY A 56 -13.57 -15.07 45.12
C GLY A 56 -13.35 -14.66 46.58
N GLY A 57 -14.06 -15.30 47.51
CA GLY A 57 -13.81 -15.12 48.95
C GLY A 57 -12.49 -15.74 49.44
N SER A 58 -11.87 -16.59 48.63
CA SER A 58 -10.63 -17.32 48.96
C SER A 58 -9.40 -16.41 48.91
N VAL A 59 -8.54 -16.55 49.91
CA VAL A 59 -7.21 -15.92 49.93
C VAL A 59 -6.18 -16.95 49.47
N TRP A 60 -5.44 -16.62 48.41
CA TRP A 60 -4.41 -17.45 47.81
C TRP A 60 -3.04 -17.09 48.37
N GLY A 61 -2.29 -18.10 48.81
CA GLY A 61 -0.90 -17.94 49.25
C GLY A 61 0.01 -17.67 48.06
N CYS A 62 0.85 -16.64 48.17
CA CYS A 62 1.75 -16.23 47.11
C CYS A 62 3.19 -16.06 47.61
N SER A 63 4.14 -16.56 46.84
CA SER A 63 5.57 -16.30 47.00
C SER A 63 5.96 -15.00 46.31
N VAL A 64 6.80 -14.19 46.95
CA VAL A 64 7.39 -13.00 46.31
C VAL A 64 8.55 -13.44 45.41
N VAL A 65 8.37 -13.38 44.09
CA VAL A 65 9.38 -13.84 43.12
C VAL A 65 10.33 -12.74 42.67
N TRP A 66 9.92 -11.48 42.82
CA TRP A 66 10.75 -10.30 42.59
C TRP A 66 10.12 -9.09 43.29
N TRP A 67 10.94 -8.18 43.84
CA TRP A 67 10.46 -6.88 44.32
C TRP A 67 11.59 -5.85 44.32
N ARG A 68 11.21 -4.57 44.17
CA ARG A 68 12.11 -3.43 44.27
C ARG A 68 11.38 -2.23 44.87
N TYR A 69 12.04 -1.53 45.78
CA TYR A 69 11.55 -0.31 46.41
C TYR A 69 12.72 0.66 46.61
N ASP A 70 12.99 1.47 45.58
CA ASP A 70 14.24 2.24 45.50
C ASP A 70 14.29 3.41 46.49
N SER A 71 13.15 4.05 46.79
CA SER A 71 13.13 5.28 47.57
C SER A 71 11.79 5.55 48.25
N VAL A 72 11.86 5.90 49.53
CA VAL A 72 10.71 6.37 50.32
C VAL A 72 10.20 7.75 49.85
N ALA A 73 11.05 8.52 49.17
CA ALA A 73 10.69 9.81 48.58
C ALA A 73 9.88 9.68 47.27
N GLY A 74 9.58 8.45 46.83
CA GLY A 74 8.74 8.20 45.65
C GLY A 74 9.48 8.30 44.31
N THR A 75 10.81 8.18 44.30
CA THR A 75 11.63 8.13 43.08
C THR A 75 11.97 6.69 42.68
N GLY A 76 12.30 6.43 41.42
CA GLY A 76 12.73 5.10 40.95
C GLY A 76 11.61 4.07 40.83
N ILE A 77 11.92 2.78 40.99
CA ILE A 77 10.95 1.68 40.92
C ILE A 77 10.38 1.37 42.32
N ASP A 78 9.07 1.11 42.35
CA ASP A 78 8.34 0.62 43.53
C ASP A 78 7.30 -0.40 43.06
N ALA A 79 7.74 -1.66 42.93
CA ALA A 79 6.90 -2.75 42.41
C ALA A 79 7.36 -4.12 42.92
N ALA A 80 6.46 -5.10 42.87
CA ALA A 80 6.70 -6.49 43.19
C ALA A 80 5.89 -7.42 42.30
N LEU A 81 6.46 -8.58 41.99
CA LEU A 81 5.81 -9.70 41.33
C LEU A 81 5.62 -10.83 42.35
N LEU A 82 4.39 -11.30 42.44
CA LEU A 82 3.96 -12.39 43.30
C LEU A 82 3.57 -13.56 42.42
N ARG A 83 3.87 -14.79 42.86
CA ARG A 83 3.41 -16.02 42.22
C ARG A 83 2.46 -16.76 43.15
N ILE A 84 1.27 -17.07 42.65
CA ILE A 84 0.30 -17.93 43.33
C ILE A 84 0.88 -19.36 43.35
N ASP A 85 1.06 -19.90 44.56
CA ASP A 85 1.74 -21.19 44.74
C ASP A 85 0.79 -22.39 44.61
N ASP A 86 -0.53 -22.17 44.66
CA ASP A 86 -1.53 -23.23 44.55
C ASP A 86 -1.77 -23.66 43.09
N ASP A 87 -1.50 -24.93 42.80
CA ASP A 87 -1.68 -25.52 41.47
C ASP A 87 -3.14 -25.63 41.00
N ALA A 88 -4.11 -25.52 41.91
CA ALA A 88 -5.53 -25.54 41.58
C ALA A 88 -6.04 -24.20 41.04
N PHE A 89 -5.29 -23.10 41.23
CA PHE A 89 -5.70 -21.79 40.75
C PHE A 89 -5.75 -21.76 39.21
N ARG A 90 -6.78 -21.10 38.67
CA ARG A 90 -6.98 -20.86 37.24
C ARG A 90 -7.36 -19.41 37.02
N GLU A 91 -6.85 -18.79 35.96
CA GLU A 91 -7.25 -17.43 35.57
C GLU A 91 -8.78 -17.35 35.40
N PRO A 92 -9.43 -16.27 35.87
CA PRO A 92 -10.84 -16.04 35.59
C PRO A 92 -11.16 -16.08 34.09
N GLU A 93 -12.26 -16.73 33.71
CA GLU A 93 -12.65 -16.87 32.31
C GLU A 93 -13.02 -15.53 31.65
N GLY A 94 -12.63 -15.38 30.38
CA GLY A 94 -13.01 -14.25 29.54
C GLY A 94 -12.25 -12.95 29.83
N LEU A 95 -11.08 -13.01 30.48
CA LEU A 95 -10.22 -11.83 30.60
C LEU A 95 -9.59 -11.46 29.25
N PRO A 96 -9.60 -10.18 28.86
CA PRO A 96 -8.89 -9.72 27.69
C PRO A 96 -7.38 -9.92 27.90
N PRO A 97 -6.61 -10.16 26.83
CA PRO A 97 -5.16 -10.21 26.89
C PRO A 97 -4.59 -8.99 27.60
N LEU A 98 -3.66 -9.20 28.53
CA LEU A 98 -2.90 -8.10 29.10
C LEU A 98 -1.93 -7.56 28.05
N VAL A 99 -2.05 -6.28 27.71
CA VAL A 99 -1.15 -5.61 26.78
C VAL A 99 -0.45 -4.47 27.51
N TRP A 100 0.87 -4.39 27.37
CA TRP A 100 1.65 -3.31 27.97
C TRP A 100 1.65 -2.11 27.03
N GLY A 101 1.45 -0.92 27.59
CA GLY A 101 1.54 0.34 26.87
C GLY A 101 2.67 1.20 27.39
N ARG A 102 3.10 2.18 26.62
CA ARG A 102 4.04 3.23 27.03
C ARG A 102 3.61 4.58 26.46
N LEU A 103 4.02 5.64 27.12
CA LEU A 103 3.81 7.02 26.66
C LEU A 103 4.98 7.45 25.77
N GLY A 104 4.78 7.47 24.45
CA GLY A 104 5.81 7.93 23.51
C GLY A 104 5.63 9.37 23.03
N THR A 105 4.39 9.86 22.92
CA THR A 105 4.12 11.25 22.53
C THR A 105 4.15 12.18 23.74
N GLY A 106 4.42 13.47 23.55
CA GLY A 106 4.30 14.52 24.56
C GLY A 106 2.86 14.96 24.85
N SER A 107 1.88 14.33 24.18
CA SER A 107 0.46 14.65 24.32
C SER A 107 -0.13 14.09 25.61
N ARG A 108 -1.15 14.76 26.14
CA ARG A 108 -1.86 14.32 27.35
C ARG A 108 -2.60 13.00 27.06
N CYS A 109 -2.37 11.98 27.88
CA CYS A 109 -2.97 10.66 27.72
C CYS A 109 -4.08 10.46 28.77
N PRO A 110 -5.32 10.12 28.37
CA PRO A 110 -6.38 9.74 29.32
C PRO A 110 -6.06 8.39 29.94
N VAL A 111 -6.27 8.26 31.25
CA VAL A 111 -5.98 7.03 32.00
C VAL A 111 -7.05 6.69 33.00
N GLU A 112 -7.09 5.43 33.39
CA GLU A 112 -7.90 4.91 34.49
C GLU A 112 -7.11 3.94 35.37
N ALA A 113 -7.57 3.72 36.61
CA ALA A 113 -7.07 2.66 37.48
C ALA A 113 -8.17 2.23 38.44
N VAL A 114 -8.14 0.96 38.86
CA VAL A 114 -9.09 0.40 39.83
C VAL A 114 -8.31 -0.22 40.99
N GLY A 115 -8.67 0.14 42.22
CA GLY A 115 -7.98 -0.34 43.42
C GLY A 115 -8.83 -0.23 44.69
N PHE A 116 -8.22 -0.42 45.87
CA PHE A 116 -8.90 -0.57 47.16
C PHE A 116 -8.49 0.51 48.18
N PRO A 117 -8.86 1.79 47.95
CA PRO A 117 -8.50 2.87 48.87
C PRO A 117 -9.21 2.69 50.21
N ALA A 118 -8.54 3.07 51.29
CA ALA A 118 -9.05 2.97 52.66
C ALA A 118 -10.34 3.78 52.89
N GLY A 119 -10.57 4.82 52.08
CA GLY A 119 -11.80 5.62 52.09
C GLY A 119 -13.05 4.85 51.64
N MET A 120 -12.90 3.71 50.95
CA MET A 120 -14.00 2.82 50.53
C MET A 120 -14.22 1.66 51.51
N ARG A 121 -13.85 1.84 52.78
CA ARG A 121 -14.08 0.83 53.81
C ARG A 121 -15.56 0.79 54.19
N VAL A 122 -16.23 -0.31 53.91
CA VAL A 122 -17.62 -0.56 54.29
C VAL A 122 -17.65 -1.24 55.65
N ARG A 123 -18.53 -0.76 56.53
CA ARG A 123 -18.84 -1.39 57.83
C ARG A 123 -20.34 -1.57 57.89
N GLU A 124 -20.77 -2.82 57.96
CA GLU A 124 -22.16 -3.19 58.14
C GLU A 124 -22.29 -3.94 59.47
N GLU A 125 -23.36 -3.67 60.23
CA GLU A 125 -23.57 -4.31 61.52
C GLU A 125 -23.74 -5.83 61.36
N GLY A 126 -22.94 -6.60 62.09
CA GLY A 126 -22.95 -8.07 62.03
C GLY A 126 -22.12 -8.69 60.89
N ALA A 127 -21.52 -7.88 60.00
CA ALA A 127 -20.66 -8.36 58.92
C ALA A 127 -19.18 -7.94 59.11
N PRO A 128 -18.21 -8.76 58.64
CA PRO A 128 -16.80 -8.36 58.65
C PRO A 128 -16.59 -7.15 57.73
N ALA A 129 -15.89 -6.13 58.26
CA ALA A 129 -15.56 -4.93 57.49
C ALA A 129 -14.66 -5.28 56.28
N PHE A 130 -15.06 -4.86 55.08
CA PHE A 130 -14.28 -5.03 53.86
C PHE A 130 -13.98 -3.67 53.20
N ARG A 131 -13.09 -3.66 52.19
CA ARG A 131 -12.82 -2.48 51.36
C ARG A 131 -13.42 -2.73 49.99
N ASP A 132 -14.21 -1.77 49.51
CA ASP A 132 -14.71 -1.81 48.16
C ASP A 132 -13.71 -1.15 47.19
N THR A 133 -13.91 -1.39 45.90
CA THR A 133 -13.12 -0.80 44.83
C THR A 133 -13.43 0.69 44.63
N ALA A 134 -12.43 1.43 44.18
CA ALA A 134 -12.61 2.74 43.57
C ALA A 134 -12.05 2.73 42.15
N HIS A 135 -12.85 3.19 41.20
CA HIS A 135 -12.42 3.43 39.82
C HIS A 135 -12.03 4.91 39.68
N ILE A 136 -10.75 5.16 39.42
CA ILE A 136 -10.24 6.49 39.12
C ILE A 136 -10.08 6.66 37.61
N THR A 137 -10.42 7.83 37.12
CA THR A 137 -10.17 8.36 35.79
C THR A 137 -9.37 9.64 35.91
N GLY A 138 -8.55 9.90 34.91
CA GLY A 138 -7.66 11.04 34.94
C GLY A 138 -6.81 11.12 33.69
N SER A 139 -5.65 11.75 33.82
CA SER A 139 -4.75 11.93 32.69
C SER A 139 -3.30 12.03 33.13
N ILE A 140 -2.40 11.59 32.24
CA ILE A 140 -0.96 11.75 32.38
C ILE A 140 -0.47 12.77 31.36
N ALA A 141 0.30 13.76 31.83
CA ALA A 141 1.12 14.60 30.99
C ALA A 141 2.56 14.05 30.98
N PRO A 142 3.06 13.51 29.86
CA PRO A 142 4.35 12.79 29.81
C PRO A 142 5.56 13.61 30.28
N GLY A 143 5.50 14.94 30.16
CA GLY A 143 6.55 15.85 30.62
C GLY A 143 6.62 16.06 32.14
N SER A 144 5.61 15.62 32.91
CA SER A 144 5.61 15.76 34.37
C SER A 144 6.52 14.73 35.05
N ARG A 145 7.16 15.12 36.15
CA ARG A 145 7.94 14.23 37.06
C ARG A 145 9.07 13.41 36.40
N LEU A 146 9.57 13.82 35.22
CA LEU A 146 10.67 13.14 34.51
C LEU A 146 11.91 12.88 35.39
N LYS A 147 12.33 13.87 36.22
CA LYS A 147 13.47 13.71 37.15
C LYS A 147 13.27 12.61 38.19
N ALA A 148 12.02 12.33 38.57
CA ALA A 148 11.69 11.27 39.54
C ALA A 148 11.57 9.89 38.89
N GLY A 149 11.52 9.81 37.55
CA GLY A 149 11.26 8.58 36.81
C GLY A 149 9.83 8.04 37.02
N ARG A 150 8.84 8.92 37.23
CA ARG A 150 7.45 8.56 37.52
C ARG A 150 6.49 9.23 36.55
N HIS A 151 5.34 8.61 36.33
CA HIS A 151 4.18 9.30 35.74
C HIS A 151 3.38 10.03 36.82
N GLU A 152 2.91 11.22 36.51
CA GLU A 152 1.95 11.96 37.35
C GLU A 152 0.55 11.83 36.75
N ILE A 153 -0.37 11.26 37.52
CA ILE A 153 -1.77 11.12 37.18
C ILE A 153 -2.50 12.29 37.83
N LYS A 154 -3.02 13.19 37.01
CA LYS A 154 -4.00 14.17 37.46
C LYS A 154 -5.35 13.45 37.52
N VAL A 155 -5.89 13.30 38.73
CA VAL A 155 -7.16 12.58 38.98
C VAL A 155 -8.32 13.54 38.77
N ASP A 156 -9.28 13.15 37.94
CA ASP A 156 -10.45 13.99 37.64
C ASP A 156 -11.65 13.68 38.58
N ASN A 157 -11.68 12.48 39.20
CA ASN A 157 -12.71 12.10 40.16
C ASN A 157 -12.59 12.82 41.52
N PRO A 158 -13.68 12.85 42.31
CA PRO A 158 -13.62 13.29 43.70
C PRO A 158 -12.66 12.44 44.54
N VAL A 159 -11.84 13.12 45.34
CA VAL A 159 -10.86 12.46 46.24
C VAL A 159 -11.60 11.78 47.41
N PRO A 160 -11.24 10.53 47.78
CA PRO A 160 -11.86 9.83 48.90
C PRO A 160 -11.82 10.61 50.22
N ALA A 161 -12.83 10.38 51.07
CA ALA A 161 -12.93 11.04 52.37
C ALA A 161 -11.75 10.70 53.29
N VAL A 162 -11.40 11.62 54.20
CA VAL A 162 -10.29 11.42 55.14
C VAL A 162 -10.59 10.27 56.10
N VAL A 163 -9.74 9.26 56.12
CA VAL A 163 -9.78 8.21 57.14
C VAL A 163 -9.01 8.70 58.37
N ARG A 164 -9.72 8.99 59.47
CA ARG A 164 -9.09 9.35 60.74
C ARG A 164 -8.32 8.14 61.28
N ALA A 165 -6.99 8.23 61.37
CA ALA A 165 -6.18 7.26 62.08
C ALA A 165 -6.50 7.33 63.59
N ALA A 166 -6.72 6.18 64.23
CA ALA A 166 -6.82 6.11 65.69
C ALA A 166 -5.50 6.62 66.29
N HIS A 167 -5.61 7.49 67.30
CA HIS A 167 -4.46 8.06 68.02
C HIS A 167 -3.48 6.97 68.45
N THR A 168 -2.35 6.89 67.75
CA THR A 168 -1.15 6.28 68.30
C THR A 168 -0.35 7.44 68.89
N GLY A 169 0.14 7.29 70.12
CA GLY A 169 0.75 8.36 70.93
C GLY A 169 2.08 8.92 70.42
N GLN A 170 2.31 8.96 69.10
CA GLN A 170 3.45 9.58 68.44
C GLN A 170 2.99 10.23 67.13
N GLY A 171 2.60 11.50 67.18
CA GLY A 171 2.38 12.35 65.99
C GLY A 171 1.19 11.98 65.10
N ILE A 172 0.53 12.98 64.52
CA ILE A 172 -0.44 12.75 63.44
C ILE A 172 0.38 12.46 62.18
N GLU A 173 0.60 11.19 61.84
CA GLU A 173 1.02 10.85 60.48
C GLU A 173 -0.12 11.24 59.53
N ASN A 174 0.16 12.15 58.59
CA ASN A 174 -0.77 12.49 57.51
C ASN A 174 -0.96 11.26 56.60
N VAL A 175 -1.97 10.43 56.92
CA VAL A 175 -2.34 9.27 56.12
C VAL A 175 -2.93 9.77 54.80
N SER A 176 -2.35 9.31 53.68
CA SER A 176 -2.87 9.59 52.34
C SER A 176 -4.34 9.15 52.21
N ARG A 177 -5.16 9.99 51.57
CA ARG A 177 -6.56 9.68 51.25
C ARG A 177 -6.69 8.50 50.28
N TRP A 178 -5.63 8.22 49.53
CA TRP A 178 -5.52 7.12 48.57
C TRP A 178 -4.84 5.88 49.15
N SER A 179 -4.59 5.83 50.46
CA SER A 179 -3.95 4.68 51.12
C SER A 179 -4.66 3.37 50.76
N GLY A 180 -3.96 2.43 50.12
CA GLY A 180 -4.52 1.18 49.58
C GLY A 180 -4.63 1.13 48.06
N MET A 181 -4.54 2.28 47.34
CA MET A 181 -4.46 2.30 45.86
C MET A 181 -3.11 1.86 45.30
N SER A 182 -2.06 1.90 46.12
CA SER A 182 -0.72 1.47 45.70
C SER A 182 -0.77 0.03 45.19
N GLY A 183 -0.24 -0.19 44.00
CA GLY A 183 -0.27 -1.45 43.27
C GLY A 183 -1.47 -1.62 42.31
N ALA A 184 -2.35 -0.62 42.18
CA ALA A 184 -3.35 -0.61 41.11
C ALA A 184 -2.69 -0.38 39.74
N ALA A 185 -3.07 -1.16 38.73
CA ALA A 185 -2.61 -0.96 37.36
C ALA A 185 -3.24 0.31 36.77
N VAL A 186 -2.43 1.09 36.06
CA VAL A 186 -2.84 2.30 35.34
C VAL A 186 -3.00 1.93 33.87
N THR A 187 -4.19 2.11 33.32
CA THR A 187 -4.52 1.69 31.95
C THR A 187 -4.99 2.84 31.06
N SER A 188 -4.76 2.72 29.76
CA SER A 188 -5.32 3.59 28.71
C SER A 188 -5.64 2.78 27.47
N GLY A 189 -6.87 2.87 26.95
CA GLY A 189 -7.29 2.08 25.78
C GLY A 189 -7.13 0.56 25.95
N GLY A 190 -7.15 0.05 27.20
CA GLY A 190 -6.89 -1.35 27.53
C GLY A 190 -5.41 -1.74 27.68
N LEU A 191 -4.47 -0.80 27.51
CA LEU A 191 -3.03 -1.03 27.71
C LEU A 191 -2.55 -0.60 29.10
N VAL A 192 -1.72 -1.42 29.75
CA VAL A 192 -1.11 -1.11 31.07
C VAL A 192 0.09 -0.18 30.89
N LEU A 193 -0.07 1.07 31.34
CA LEU A 193 0.96 2.12 31.30
C LEU A 193 1.87 2.13 32.52
N GLY A 194 1.45 1.48 33.60
CA GLY A 194 2.20 1.53 34.84
C GLY A 194 1.43 1.05 36.05
N LEU A 195 2.00 1.34 37.22
CA LEU A 195 1.54 0.89 38.51
C LEU A 195 1.45 2.07 39.49
N VAL A 196 0.30 2.31 40.09
CA VAL A 196 0.14 3.35 41.12
C VAL A 196 1.10 3.07 42.28
N ALA A 197 1.91 4.05 42.65
CA ALA A 197 2.92 3.91 43.69
C ALA A 197 2.56 4.74 44.93
N VAL A 198 2.62 6.07 44.82
CA VAL A 198 2.55 6.97 45.97
C VAL A 198 1.67 8.18 45.67
N ASP A 199 0.97 8.67 46.70
CA ASP A 199 0.37 10.00 46.75
C ASP A 199 1.45 11.04 47.10
N PRO A 200 1.82 11.95 46.18
CA PRO A 200 2.90 12.90 46.40
C PRO A 200 2.54 13.97 47.46
N ASP A 201 1.25 14.20 47.72
CA ASP A 201 0.76 15.25 48.63
C ASP A 201 0.14 14.62 49.89
N ARG A 202 0.97 13.89 50.67
CA ARG A 202 0.52 13.27 51.94
C ARG A 202 -0.09 14.32 52.88
N GLY A 203 -1.42 14.40 52.91
CA GLY A 203 -2.20 15.35 53.73
C GLY A 203 -2.72 16.59 52.99
N GLY A 204 -2.49 16.73 51.68
CA GLY A 204 -3.03 17.80 50.83
C GLY A 204 -4.45 17.53 50.29
N PRO A 205 -4.93 18.34 49.32
CA PRO A 205 -6.27 18.18 48.73
C PRO A 205 -6.42 16.88 47.90
N GLY A 206 -5.33 16.19 47.57
CA GLY A 206 -5.33 14.80 47.05
C GLY A 206 -5.68 14.62 45.57
N GLY A 207 -5.46 15.66 44.74
CA GLY A 207 -5.84 15.65 43.30
C GLY A 207 -4.84 15.00 42.34
N ALA A 208 -3.76 14.39 42.83
CA ALA A 208 -2.75 13.75 41.99
C ALA A 208 -2.23 12.43 42.61
N LEU A 209 -1.86 11.48 41.77
CA LEU A 209 -1.21 10.23 42.12
C LEU A 209 0.06 10.05 41.27
N THR A 210 1.03 9.29 41.76
CA THR A 210 2.20 8.89 40.95
C THR A 210 2.16 7.42 40.59
N ALA A 211 2.70 7.08 39.42
CA ALA A 211 2.80 5.70 38.96
C ALA A 211 4.23 5.36 38.50
N VAL A 212 4.66 4.12 38.75
CA VAL A 212 5.84 3.51 38.09
C VAL A 212 5.49 3.33 36.61
N PRO A 213 6.30 3.84 35.66
CA PRO A 213 6.13 3.54 34.25
C PRO A 213 6.30 2.04 33.98
N SER A 214 5.43 1.46 33.16
CA SER A 214 5.58 0.09 32.64
C SER A 214 6.94 -0.11 31.98
N ALA A 215 7.41 0.87 31.20
CA ALA A 215 8.70 0.82 30.52
C ALA A 215 9.87 0.64 31.50
N SER A 216 9.82 1.27 32.69
CA SER A 216 10.84 1.09 33.72
C SER A 216 10.79 -0.30 34.35
N LEU A 217 9.61 -0.89 34.50
CA LEU A 217 9.44 -2.26 34.98
C LEU A 217 9.97 -3.28 33.98
N LEU A 218 9.61 -3.12 32.70
CA LEU A 218 10.00 -4.04 31.64
C LEU A 218 11.48 -3.95 31.25
N ALA A 219 12.17 -2.87 31.63
CA ALA A 219 13.61 -2.74 31.49
C ALA A 219 14.41 -3.53 32.53
N ASP A 220 13.78 -4.01 33.62
CA ASP A 220 14.44 -4.88 34.59
C ASP A 220 14.53 -6.31 34.02
N GLU A 221 15.74 -6.81 33.83
CA GLU A 221 15.99 -8.08 33.13
C GLU A 221 15.27 -9.26 33.78
N ARG A 222 15.17 -9.26 35.12
CA ARG A 222 14.49 -10.35 35.85
C ARG A 222 12.98 -10.28 35.67
N VAL A 223 12.41 -9.08 35.67
CA VAL A 223 10.98 -8.86 35.39
C VAL A 223 10.67 -9.27 33.94
N ALA A 224 11.48 -8.83 32.99
CA ALA A 224 11.33 -9.20 31.58
C ALA A 224 11.36 -10.72 31.41
N GLU A 225 12.31 -11.43 32.02
CA GLU A 225 12.38 -12.90 31.97
C GLU A 225 11.11 -13.56 32.55
N LEU A 226 10.68 -13.16 33.75
CA LEU A 226 9.49 -13.73 34.42
C LEU A 226 8.22 -13.53 33.59
N LEU A 227 8.09 -12.37 32.95
CA LEU A 227 6.92 -12.02 32.12
C LEU A 227 7.01 -12.55 30.68
N GLY A 228 8.07 -13.27 30.30
CA GLY A 228 8.24 -13.76 28.94
C GLY A 228 8.59 -12.66 27.92
N ARG A 229 9.30 -11.62 28.39
CA ARG A 229 9.78 -10.44 27.65
C ARG A 229 8.68 -9.73 26.86
N PRO A 230 7.64 -9.22 27.54
CA PRO A 230 6.49 -8.64 26.86
C PRO A 230 6.85 -7.31 26.18
N ARG A 231 6.12 -7.02 25.12
CA ARG A 231 6.26 -5.80 24.33
C ARG A 231 5.37 -4.68 24.84
N ALA A 232 5.89 -3.45 24.87
CA ALA A 232 5.13 -2.24 25.18
C ALA A 232 4.77 -1.47 23.90
N TYR A 233 3.48 -1.17 23.72
CA TYR A 233 2.95 -0.45 22.55
C TYR A 233 2.75 1.04 22.84
N ASP A 234 2.88 1.87 21.83
CA ASP A 234 2.66 3.31 21.99
C ASP A 234 1.17 3.64 22.09
N VAL A 235 0.78 4.37 23.15
CA VAL A 235 -0.61 4.83 23.29
C VAL A 235 -0.85 6.23 22.72
N GLY A 236 0.21 6.90 22.24
CA GLY A 236 0.13 8.27 21.76
C GLY A 236 -0.34 8.42 20.31
N LEU A 237 -0.37 7.32 19.54
CA LEU A 237 -0.75 7.31 18.12
C LEU A 237 -1.81 6.21 17.79
N PRO A 238 -2.92 6.11 18.56
CA PRO A 238 -3.86 5.00 18.43
C PRO A 238 -4.67 5.01 17.13
N SER A 239 -4.78 6.17 16.45
CA SER A 239 -5.45 6.31 15.15
C SER A 239 -4.52 6.09 13.95
N VAL A 240 -3.21 5.90 14.19
CA VAL A 240 -2.19 5.73 13.14
C VAL A 240 -1.54 4.36 13.21
N LEU A 241 -1.21 3.90 14.41
CA LEU A 241 -0.52 2.65 14.61
C LEU A 241 -1.50 1.48 14.74
N GLN A 242 -1.10 0.33 14.19
CA GLN A 242 -1.84 -0.92 14.33
C GLN A 242 -2.14 -1.22 15.80
N THR A 243 -3.36 -1.68 16.03
CA THR A 243 -3.73 -2.18 17.35
C THR A 243 -2.84 -3.36 17.75
N PRO A 244 -2.52 -3.50 19.05
CA PRO A 244 -1.68 -4.60 19.51
C PRO A 244 -2.25 -5.96 19.10
N PRO A 245 -1.42 -6.89 18.58
CA PRO A 245 -1.84 -8.21 18.16
C PRO A 245 -2.47 -9.00 19.32
N SER A 246 -3.50 -9.79 19.02
CA SER A 246 -3.99 -10.80 19.96
C SER A 246 -2.91 -11.88 20.22
N PRO A 247 -2.81 -12.42 21.44
CA PRO A 247 -1.90 -13.53 21.75
C PRO A 247 -2.14 -14.74 20.85
N ALA A 248 -1.11 -15.57 20.69
CA ALA A 248 -1.25 -16.84 20.00
C ALA A 248 -2.24 -17.74 20.77
N ARG A 249 -3.23 -18.28 20.05
CA ARG A 249 -4.21 -19.24 20.57
C ARG A 249 -4.15 -20.59 19.86
N SER A 250 -3.23 -20.77 18.92
CA SER A 250 -3.01 -22.05 18.25
C SER A 250 -1.50 -22.29 18.06
N PRO A 251 -1.07 -23.54 17.83
CA PRO A 251 0.32 -23.84 17.53
C PRO A 251 0.87 -22.99 16.38
N VAL A 252 0.18 -22.94 15.23
CA VAL A 252 0.58 -22.11 14.09
C VAL A 252 0.62 -20.61 14.45
N GLY A 253 -0.27 -20.16 15.33
CA GLY A 253 -0.26 -18.79 15.85
C GLY A 253 1.07 -18.36 16.50
N LEU A 254 1.89 -19.30 16.98
CA LEU A 254 3.24 -19.02 17.50
C LEU A 254 4.23 -18.57 16.43
N LEU A 255 3.97 -18.86 15.15
CA LEU A 255 4.83 -18.47 14.03
C LEU A 255 4.55 -17.05 13.52
N ARG A 256 3.53 -16.38 14.06
CA ARG A 256 3.24 -14.98 13.78
C ARG A 256 4.41 -14.10 14.20
N ALA A 257 4.80 -13.18 13.32
CA ALA A 257 5.98 -12.34 13.54
C ALA A 257 5.85 -11.49 14.82
N GLU A 258 4.65 -11.06 15.16
CA GLU A 258 4.39 -10.22 16.33
C GLU A 258 4.39 -10.99 17.66
N VAL A 259 4.25 -12.32 17.64
CA VAL A 259 4.30 -13.16 18.86
C VAL A 259 5.75 -13.41 19.28
N SER A 260 6.66 -13.55 18.30
CA SER A 260 8.12 -13.60 18.52
C SER A 260 8.61 -14.57 19.63
N PRO A 261 8.12 -15.83 19.72
CA PRO A 261 8.54 -16.74 20.78
C PRO A 261 10.00 -17.20 20.63
N VAL A 262 10.52 -17.17 19.40
CA VAL A 262 11.92 -17.44 19.09
C VAL A 262 12.72 -16.15 19.23
N GLY A 263 13.76 -16.21 20.07
CA GLY A 263 14.70 -15.09 20.25
C GLY A 263 15.33 -14.69 18.91
N PHE A 264 15.55 -13.39 18.72
CA PHE A 264 16.18 -12.88 17.50
C PHE A 264 17.62 -13.41 17.40
N HIS A 265 17.96 -14.03 16.27
CA HIS A 265 19.26 -14.64 16.02
C HIS A 265 19.64 -14.56 14.53
N GLY A 266 20.95 -14.66 14.21
CA GLY A 266 21.47 -14.84 12.85
C GLY A 266 21.43 -13.58 11.99
N ARG A 267 21.01 -12.44 12.54
CA ARG A 267 20.83 -11.15 11.84
C ARG A 267 21.24 -9.96 12.70
N GLU A 268 22.06 -10.18 13.72
CA GLU A 268 22.58 -9.13 14.62
C GLU A 268 23.26 -8.00 13.85
N PRO A 269 24.16 -8.26 12.86
CA PRO A 269 24.83 -7.19 12.13
C PRO A 269 23.85 -6.31 11.35
N LEU A 270 22.85 -6.93 10.72
CA LEU A 270 21.79 -6.23 10.00
C LEU A 270 20.92 -5.40 10.94
N MET A 271 20.57 -5.94 12.11
CA MET A 271 19.81 -5.21 13.12
C MET A 271 20.59 -4.00 13.64
N GLU A 272 21.89 -4.13 13.86
CA GLU A 272 22.77 -3.01 14.24
C GLU A 272 22.85 -1.94 13.15
N GLU A 273 22.83 -2.33 11.87
CA GLU A 273 22.75 -1.39 10.75
C GLU A 273 21.44 -0.59 10.78
N PHE A 274 20.30 -1.25 11.00
CA PHE A 274 19.01 -0.58 11.06
C PHE A 274 18.88 0.33 12.29
N VAL A 275 19.42 -0.08 13.44
CA VAL A 275 19.50 0.80 14.63
C VAL A 275 20.38 2.01 14.34
N ARG A 276 21.56 1.84 13.72
CA ARG A 276 22.42 2.96 13.29
C ARG A 276 21.71 3.89 12.32
N TRP A 277 20.97 3.35 11.35
CA TRP A 277 20.14 4.13 10.44
C TRP A 277 19.07 4.93 11.17
N CYS A 278 18.42 4.36 12.18
CA CYS A 278 17.46 5.10 12.99
C CYS A 278 18.13 6.25 13.76
N LEU A 279 19.30 6.00 14.37
CA LEU A 279 20.02 6.99 15.19
C LEU A 279 20.80 8.05 14.38
N ASP A 280 20.82 7.94 13.05
CA ASP A 280 21.45 8.94 12.17
C ASP A 280 20.95 10.37 12.48
N PRO A 281 21.76 11.42 12.38
CA PRO A 281 21.33 12.79 12.70
C PRO A 281 20.34 13.39 11.70
N SER A 282 20.08 12.75 10.55
CA SER A 282 19.13 13.25 9.56
C SER A 282 17.73 13.39 10.15
N PRO A 283 17.03 14.53 9.89
CA PRO A 283 15.68 14.75 10.42
C PRO A 283 14.66 13.76 9.86
N TRP A 284 14.97 13.11 8.74
CA TRP A 284 14.07 12.26 7.99
C TRP A 284 14.87 11.25 7.15
N SER A 285 14.45 9.99 7.13
CA SER A 285 15.03 8.99 6.21
C SER A 285 14.04 7.86 5.90
N PRO A 286 13.78 7.55 4.61
CA PRO A 286 13.07 6.35 4.17
C PRO A 286 14.03 5.17 3.96
N LYS A 287 13.55 3.95 4.18
CA LYS A 287 14.23 2.72 3.79
C LYS A 287 13.21 1.67 3.32
N LEU A 288 13.48 0.99 2.22
CA LEU A 288 12.73 -0.14 1.68
C LEU A 288 13.50 -1.43 1.95
N LEU A 289 12.84 -2.39 2.60
CA LEU A 289 13.33 -3.75 2.78
C LEU A 289 12.52 -4.73 1.94
N THR A 290 13.17 -5.36 0.97
CA THR A 290 12.57 -6.38 0.10
C THR A 290 12.95 -7.80 0.53
N GLY A 291 12.26 -8.81 -0.01
CA GLY A 291 12.62 -10.21 0.18
C GLY A 291 11.42 -11.14 0.03
N PRO A 292 11.61 -12.42 -0.29
CA PRO A 292 10.51 -13.36 -0.52
C PRO A 292 9.61 -13.56 0.71
N GLY A 293 8.45 -14.21 0.49
CA GLY A 293 7.56 -14.65 1.56
C GLY A 293 8.28 -15.59 2.53
N GLY A 294 7.99 -15.49 3.83
CA GLY A 294 8.62 -16.33 4.86
C GLY A 294 10.07 -15.97 5.23
N GLN A 295 10.64 -14.92 4.63
CA GLN A 295 12.04 -14.52 4.87
C GLN A 295 12.27 -13.81 6.22
N GLY A 296 11.21 -13.37 6.90
CA GLY A 296 11.28 -12.72 8.22
C GLY A 296 11.40 -11.19 8.19
N LYS A 297 10.94 -10.52 7.13
CA LYS A 297 10.89 -9.04 7.04
C LYS A 297 10.11 -8.42 8.20
N THR A 298 8.86 -8.87 8.39
CA THR A 298 7.99 -8.41 9.48
C THR A 298 8.62 -8.71 10.85
N ARG A 299 9.24 -9.88 11.03
CA ARG A 299 9.94 -10.23 12.29
C ARG A 299 11.12 -9.31 12.58
N LEU A 300 11.92 -8.95 11.56
CA LEU A 300 13.00 -7.98 11.69
C LEU A 300 12.47 -6.59 12.04
N ALA A 301 11.40 -6.14 11.40
CA ALA A 301 10.79 -4.86 11.72
C ALA A 301 10.17 -4.81 13.13
N VAL A 302 9.52 -5.89 13.58
CA VAL A 302 9.05 -6.03 14.98
C VAL A 302 10.21 -5.85 15.95
N GLN A 303 11.34 -6.55 15.72
CA GLN A 303 12.53 -6.43 16.57
C GLN A 303 13.12 -5.02 16.57
N LEU A 304 13.13 -4.35 15.42
CA LEU A 304 13.61 -2.98 15.31
C LEU A 304 12.71 -2.01 16.09
N VAL A 305 11.39 -2.15 15.95
CA VAL A 305 10.43 -1.35 16.73
C VAL A 305 10.68 -1.50 18.22
N ASP A 306 10.94 -2.73 18.72
CA ASP A 306 11.20 -2.96 20.15
C ASP A 306 12.50 -2.29 20.61
N ARG A 307 13.57 -2.38 19.82
CA ARG A 307 14.84 -1.71 20.12
C ARG A 307 14.68 -0.18 20.15
N MET A 308 14.00 0.38 19.14
CA MET A 308 13.81 1.83 19.08
C MET A 308 12.84 2.33 20.16
N ALA A 309 11.81 1.55 20.49
CA ALA A 309 10.91 1.85 21.60
C ALA A 309 11.65 1.94 22.95
N GLY A 310 12.63 1.04 23.19
CA GLY A 310 13.52 1.09 24.35
C GLY A 310 14.43 2.34 24.40
N LEU A 311 14.63 3.00 23.26
CA LEU A 311 15.36 4.26 23.13
C LEU A 311 14.43 5.49 23.14
N ASN A 312 13.19 5.34 23.61
CA ASN A 312 12.17 6.39 23.68
C ASN A 312 11.73 6.97 22.31
N TRP A 313 11.88 6.22 21.23
CA TRP A 313 11.26 6.56 19.95
C TRP A 313 9.79 6.15 19.96
N ASN A 314 8.87 6.94 19.42
CA ASN A 314 7.57 6.47 18.94
C ASN A 314 7.83 5.41 17.86
N ALA A 315 7.36 4.17 18.03
CA ALA A 315 7.69 3.13 17.08
C ALA A 315 6.53 2.14 16.91
N GLY A 316 6.17 1.84 15.67
CA GLY A 316 5.05 0.94 15.37
C GLY A 316 4.78 0.73 13.90
N PHE A 317 3.84 -0.17 13.62
CA PHE A 317 3.35 -0.46 12.26
C PHE A 317 2.16 0.44 11.94
N LEU A 318 2.08 0.93 10.72
CA LEU A 318 0.95 1.73 10.22
C LEU A 318 -0.30 0.86 10.05
N ASP A 319 -1.45 1.33 10.57
CA ASP A 319 -2.74 0.64 10.44
C ASP A 319 -3.13 0.44 8.97
N PHE A 320 -3.63 -0.74 8.60
CA PHE A 320 -3.97 -1.08 7.20
C PHE A 320 -5.18 -0.32 6.66
N ALA A 321 -5.97 0.34 7.52
CA ALA A 321 -7.15 1.09 7.10
C ALA A 321 -6.77 2.22 6.12
N PRO A 322 -7.39 2.29 4.92
CA PRO A 322 -7.02 3.30 3.92
C PRO A 322 -7.31 4.73 4.40
N ASP A 323 -8.29 4.91 5.29
CA ASP A 323 -8.73 6.17 5.90
C ASP A 323 -8.02 6.51 7.22
N THR A 324 -6.89 5.85 7.51
CA THR A 324 -6.04 6.15 8.68
C THR A 324 -5.72 7.64 8.77
N ASP A 325 -5.95 8.26 9.93
CA ASP A 325 -5.75 9.70 10.15
C ASP A 325 -4.26 10.04 10.30
N LEU A 326 -3.59 10.31 9.18
CA LEU A 326 -2.18 10.68 9.14
C LEU A 326 -1.91 12.10 9.68
N ALA A 327 -2.92 12.94 9.93
CA ALA A 327 -2.71 14.30 10.43
C ALA A 327 -2.07 14.33 11.82
N ALA A 328 -2.33 13.30 12.64
CA ALA A 328 -1.72 13.14 13.96
C ALA A 328 -0.17 13.08 13.92
N LEU A 329 0.42 12.76 12.77
CA LEU A 329 1.87 12.73 12.57
C LEU A 329 2.51 14.11 12.37
N ALA A 330 1.72 15.18 12.25
CA ALA A 330 2.23 16.54 12.10
C ALA A 330 2.74 17.15 13.42
N GLU A 331 2.24 16.69 14.56
CA GLU A 331 2.50 17.26 15.90
C GLU A 331 3.39 16.34 16.77
N LEU A 332 4.40 15.72 16.15
CA LEU A 332 5.32 14.83 16.86
C LEU A 332 6.22 15.60 17.82
N SER A 333 6.36 15.07 19.04
CA SER A 333 7.20 15.62 20.11
C SER A 333 8.35 14.70 20.51
N ALA A 334 8.41 13.49 19.96
CA ALA A 334 9.51 12.53 20.11
C ALA A 334 9.80 11.83 18.77
N PRO A 335 11.02 11.30 18.57
CA PRO A 335 11.43 10.60 17.34
C PRO A 335 10.43 9.51 16.91
N LEU A 336 10.25 9.29 15.62
CA LEU A 336 9.29 8.32 15.08
C LEU A 336 9.98 7.28 14.17
N LEU A 337 9.74 5.99 14.43
CA LEU A 337 9.94 4.89 13.50
C LEU A 337 8.58 4.35 13.08
N LEU A 338 8.20 4.59 11.83
CA LEU A 338 6.96 4.08 11.24
C LEU A 338 7.27 2.95 10.26
N VAL A 339 6.67 1.79 10.47
CA VAL A 339 6.79 0.62 9.58
C VAL A 339 5.54 0.49 8.73
N VAL A 340 5.69 0.39 7.41
CA VAL A 340 4.61 0.10 6.47
C VAL A 340 4.83 -1.28 5.90
N ASP A 341 4.07 -2.26 6.40
CA ASP A 341 4.06 -3.62 5.85
C ASP A 341 3.15 -3.71 4.63
N TYR A 342 3.50 -4.60 3.69
CA TYR A 342 2.88 -4.70 2.36
C TYR A 342 2.88 -3.36 1.61
N ALA A 343 4.04 -2.69 1.59
CA ALA A 343 4.20 -1.36 0.99
C ALA A 343 3.73 -1.31 -0.48
N GLU A 344 3.91 -2.40 -1.22
CA GLU A 344 3.49 -2.53 -2.63
C GLU A 344 1.96 -2.39 -2.83
N THR A 345 1.14 -2.55 -1.79
CA THR A 345 -0.32 -2.40 -1.89
C THR A 345 -0.83 -1.09 -1.27
N ARG A 346 0.06 -0.21 -0.79
CA ARG A 346 -0.29 0.95 0.07
C ARG A 346 0.17 2.29 -0.49
N HIS A 347 0.09 2.43 -1.82
CA HIS A 347 0.63 3.56 -2.57
C HIS A 347 0.16 4.94 -2.08
N GLU A 348 -1.15 5.14 -1.92
CA GLU A 348 -1.72 6.44 -1.53
C GLU A 348 -1.18 6.89 -0.17
N GLN A 349 -1.23 5.99 0.82
CA GLN A 349 -0.71 6.25 2.17
C GLN A 349 0.79 6.53 2.17
N LEU A 350 1.57 5.80 1.35
CA LEU A 350 3.02 6.04 1.23
C LEU A 350 3.32 7.42 0.64
N ILE A 351 2.59 7.84 -0.40
CA ILE A 351 2.77 9.16 -1.02
C ILE A 351 2.46 10.26 0.00
N GLU A 352 1.37 10.13 0.75
CA GLU A 352 1.00 11.09 1.79
C GLU A 352 2.05 11.18 2.90
N LEU A 353 2.52 10.03 3.42
CA LEU A 353 3.58 9.98 4.43
C LEU A 353 4.89 10.62 3.94
N LEU A 354 5.29 10.32 2.70
CA LEU A 354 6.49 10.89 2.09
C LEU A 354 6.38 12.41 1.93
N ARG A 355 5.20 12.90 1.56
CA ARG A 355 4.90 14.35 1.45
C ARG A 355 4.94 15.02 2.82
N LEU A 356 4.29 14.41 3.82
CA LEU A 356 4.22 14.92 5.19
C LEU A 356 5.61 15.02 5.80
N PHE A 357 6.37 13.93 5.83
CA PHE A 357 7.70 13.89 6.44
C PHE A 357 8.73 14.71 5.64
N GLY A 358 8.67 14.67 4.31
CA GLY A 358 9.55 15.49 3.47
C GLY A 358 9.34 17.00 3.69
N THR A 359 8.09 17.43 3.90
CA THR A 359 7.78 18.85 4.17
C THR A 359 8.26 19.27 5.56
N SER A 360 8.03 18.45 6.59
CA SER A 360 8.49 18.72 7.96
C SER A 360 10.02 18.77 8.03
N ALA A 361 10.71 17.86 7.34
CA ALA A 361 12.16 17.84 7.25
C ALA A 361 12.73 19.08 6.56
N ALA A 362 12.12 19.52 5.45
CA ALA A 362 12.56 20.72 4.73
C ALA A 362 12.40 22.01 5.56
N ARG A 363 11.46 22.03 6.51
CA ARG A 363 11.26 23.16 7.45
C ARG A 363 12.22 23.12 8.64
N GLY A 364 12.93 22.00 8.87
CA GLY A 364 13.76 21.80 10.05
C GLY A 364 12.96 21.76 11.36
N THR A 365 11.66 21.44 11.28
CA THR A 365 10.75 21.45 12.42
C THR A 365 10.40 20.04 12.86
N GLY A 366 10.59 19.73 14.15
CA GLY A 366 10.15 18.48 14.76
C GLY A 366 11.26 17.44 15.00
N PRO A 367 10.92 16.33 15.66
CA PRO A 367 11.86 15.25 15.98
C PRO A 367 12.19 14.38 14.74
N PRO A 368 13.27 13.59 14.77
CA PRO A 368 13.68 12.77 13.64
C PRO A 368 12.66 11.67 13.30
N VAL A 369 12.42 11.46 12.00
CA VAL A 369 11.47 10.46 11.48
C VAL A 369 12.15 9.41 10.61
N ARG A 370 11.79 8.14 10.78
CA ARG A 370 12.27 6.98 10.03
C ARG A 370 11.08 6.21 9.47
N LEU A 371 11.05 6.05 8.15
CA LEU A 371 10.00 5.31 7.46
C LEU A 371 10.59 4.01 6.90
N LEU A 372 10.18 2.87 7.45
CA LEU A 372 10.57 1.55 6.97
C LEU A 372 9.44 0.92 6.16
N MET A 373 9.66 0.72 4.87
CA MET A 373 8.74 0.06 3.96
C MET A 373 9.14 -1.41 3.81
N LEU A 374 8.21 -2.34 3.94
CA LEU A 374 8.44 -3.77 3.73
C LEU A 374 7.69 -4.22 2.48
N ALA A 375 8.37 -4.90 1.56
CA ALA A 375 7.75 -5.43 0.35
C ALA A 375 8.31 -6.79 -0.06
N ARG A 376 7.59 -7.55 -0.90
CA ARG A 376 8.15 -8.79 -1.46
C ARG A 376 9.29 -8.50 -2.45
N SER A 377 9.14 -7.49 -3.30
CA SER A 377 10.16 -7.03 -4.25
C SER A 377 10.03 -5.53 -4.52
N ALA A 378 11.12 -4.87 -4.94
CA ALA A 378 11.16 -3.45 -5.31
C ALA A 378 10.72 -3.25 -6.78
N GLY A 379 9.65 -3.93 -7.22
CA GLY A 379 9.17 -3.93 -8.60
C GLY A 379 8.79 -2.54 -9.14
N GLU A 380 8.01 -2.49 -10.22
CA GLU A 380 7.69 -1.23 -10.91
C GLU A 380 7.05 -0.17 -10.01
N TRP A 381 6.27 -0.63 -9.02
CA TRP A 381 5.66 0.17 -7.96
C TRP A 381 6.67 1.06 -7.20
N TRP A 382 7.88 0.56 -6.93
CA TRP A 382 8.91 1.30 -6.22
C TRP A 382 9.51 2.40 -7.10
N GLN A 383 9.73 2.12 -8.38
CA GLN A 383 10.19 3.13 -9.33
C GLN A 383 9.12 4.22 -9.52
N ASP A 384 7.84 3.84 -9.49
CA ASP A 384 6.73 4.79 -9.53
C ASP A 384 6.69 5.70 -8.29
N LEU A 385 6.84 5.13 -7.10
CA LEU A 385 6.92 5.88 -5.85
C LEU A 385 8.11 6.85 -5.83
N ARG A 386 9.28 6.45 -6.35
CA ARG A 386 10.47 7.31 -6.51
C ARG A 386 10.23 8.50 -7.44
N ARG A 387 9.49 8.29 -8.55
CA ARG A 387 9.14 9.37 -9.49
C ARG A 387 8.18 10.37 -8.85
N LYS A 388 7.19 9.88 -8.11
CA LYS A 388 6.12 10.67 -7.47
C LYS A 388 6.60 11.46 -6.26
N SER A 389 7.56 10.93 -5.49
CA SER A 389 8.06 11.60 -4.27
C SER A 389 9.38 12.33 -4.49
N ARG A 390 9.38 13.66 -4.30
CA ARG A 390 10.61 14.48 -4.28
C ARG A 390 11.64 13.96 -3.29
N ALA A 391 11.20 13.40 -2.17
CA ALA A 391 12.08 12.85 -1.13
C ALA A 391 12.82 11.56 -1.56
N LEU A 392 12.40 10.92 -2.66
CA LEU A 392 12.92 9.64 -3.16
C LEU A 392 13.50 9.72 -4.59
N ARG A 393 13.57 10.91 -5.20
CA ARG A 393 14.13 11.09 -6.55
C ARG A 393 15.60 10.66 -6.61
N GLU A 394 16.39 11.17 -5.68
CA GLU A 394 17.77 10.76 -5.41
C GLU A 394 17.83 10.14 -4.01
N PRO A 395 17.39 8.89 -3.84
CA PRO A 395 17.39 8.27 -2.53
C PRO A 395 18.86 8.03 -2.11
N PRO A 396 19.23 8.31 -0.84
CA PRO A 396 20.58 8.02 -0.35
C PRO A 396 20.97 6.56 -0.63
N PRO A 397 22.27 6.27 -0.87
CA PRO A 397 22.75 4.90 -0.99
C PRO A 397 22.28 4.04 0.19
N GLY A 398 21.83 2.81 -0.09
CA GLY A 398 21.29 1.91 0.95
C GLY A 398 19.84 2.16 1.37
N THR A 399 19.12 3.02 0.63
CA THR A 399 17.66 3.18 0.80
C THR A 399 16.90 1.89 0.49
N VAL A 400 17.33 1.11 -0.51
CA VAL A 400 16.75 -0.21 -0.79
C VAL A 400 17.72 -1.27 -0.27
N ALA A 401 17.20 -2.20 0.52
CA ALA A 401 17.93 -3.35 1.03
C ALA A 401 17.13 -4.62 0.73
N GLU A 402 17.82 -5.70 0.37
CA GLU A 402 17.22 -7.02 0.22
C GLU A 402 17.53 -7.87 1.46
N LEU A 403 16.49 -8.53 1.98
CA LEU A 403 16.64 -9.44 3.10
C LEU A 403 17.00 -10.84 2.60
N GLY A 404 18.26 -11.23 2.82
CA GLY A 404 18.74 -12.57 2.47
C GLY A 404 18.19 -13.72 3.33
N PRO A 405 18.51 -14.98 2.96
CA PRO A 405 18.28 -16.20 3.75
C PRO A 405 18.65 -16.04 5.25
N LEU A 406 17.91 -16.69 6.15
CA LEU A 406 18.27 -16.71 7.59
C LEU A 406 19.45 -17.66 7.80
N ALA A 407 19.42 -18.83 7.16
CA ALA A 407 20.42 -19.88 7.30
C ALA A 407 20.82 -20.39 5.90
N ASP A 408 21.54 -19.55 5.17
CA ASP A 408 21.97 -19.84 3.79
C ASP A 408 22.88 -21.07 3.75
N ASP A 409 23.91 -21.06 4.61
CA ASP A 409 24.81 -22.19 4.83
C ASP A 409 24.06 -23.37 5.48
N PRO A 410 23.95 -24.53 4.80
CA PRO A 410 23.35 -25.73 5.36
C PRO A 410 23.94 -26.17 6.71
N ALA A 411 25.22 -25.85 6.99
CA ALA A 411 25.88 -26.22 8.24
C ALA A 411 25.32 -25.48 9.46
N THR A 412 24.74 -24.29 9.29
CA THR A 412 24.19 -23.47 10.40
C THR A 412 22.73 -23.78 10.71
N ARG A 413 22.01 -24.46 9.80
CA ARG A 413 20.58 -24.78 9.94
C ARG A 413 20.24 -25.62 11.18
N PRO A 414 21.02 -26.64 11.60
CA PRO A 414 20.73 -27.41 12.82
C PRO A 414 20.80 -26.57 14.11
N GLU A 415 21.66 -25.56 14.15
CA GLU A 415 21.75 -24.64 15.29
C GLU A 415 20.54 -23.69 15.33
N ALA A 416 20.20 -23.07 14.21
CA ALA A 416 19.01 -22.22 14.10
C ALA A 416 17.71 -23.02 14.40
N PHE A 417 17.66 -24.30 14.01
CA PHE A 417 16.57 -25.20 14.37
C PHE A 417 16.46 -25.41 15.89
N ARG A 418 17.57 -25.69 16.59
CA ARG A 418 17.57 -25.87 18.06
C ARG A 418 17.12 -24.60 18.77
N HIS A 419 17.62 -23.45 18.34
CA HIS A 419 17.20 -22.16 18.88
C HIS A 419 15.69 -21.90 18.70
N ALA A 420 15.13 -22.31 17.55
CA ALA A 420 13.69 -22.25 17.33
C ALA A 420 12.91 -23.19 18.28
N VAL A 421 13.37 -24.43 18.45
CA VAL A 421 12.74 -25.41 19.38
C VAL A 421 12.74 -24.88 20.81
N GLU A 422 13.85 -24.32 21.28
CA GLU A 422 13.98 -23.76 22.65
C GLU A 422 12.96 -22.63 22.90
N GLY A 423 12.89 -21.64 22.00
CA GLY A 423 11.94 -20.54 22.14
C GLY A 423 10.47 -21.00 22.03
N LEU A 424 10.19 -21.91 21.10
CA LEU A 424 8.83 -22.43 20.86
C LEU A 424 8.34 -23.32 22.02
N ALA A 425 9.21 -24.12 22.63
CA ALA A 425 8.85 -25.01 23.74
C ALA A 425 8.23 -24.25 24.92
N HIS A 426 8.82 -23.10 25.26
CA HIS A 426 8.32 -22.27 26.35
C HIS A 426 6.94 -21.67 26.04
N ALA A 427 6.75 -21.15 24.83
CA ALA A 427 5.48 -20.56 24.42
C ALA A 427 4.38 -21.62 24.25
N LEU A 428 4.73 -22.81 23.74
CA LEU A 428 3.82 -23.94 23.55
C LEU A 428 3.23 -24.41 24.88
N ALA A 429 4.02 -24.43 25.95
CA ALA A 429 3.56 -24.83 27.28
C ALA A 429 2.47 -23.92 27.87
N ARG A 430 2.33 -22.68 27.36
CA ARG A 430 1.33 -21.70 27.79
C ARG A 430 0.09 -21.66 26.88
N LEU A 431 0.07 -22.43 25.78
CA LEU A 431 -1.08 -22.43 24.87
C LEU A 431 -2.28 -23.15 25.50
N PRO A 432 -3.49 -22.57 25.41
CA PRO A 432 -4.71 -23.24 25.86
C PRO A 432 -5.00 -24.48 25.01
N GLY A 433 -5.71 -25.47 25.56
CA GLY A 433 -6.17 -26.66 24.81
C GLY A 433 -5.09 -27.70 24.48
N LEU A 434 -3.82 -27.46 24.82
CA LEU A 434 -2.75 -28.48 24.76
C LEU A 434 -2.62 -29.25 26.08
N PRO A 435 -2.28 -30.55 26.05
CA PRO A 435 -1.91 -31.28 27.26
C PRO A 435 -0.67 -30.66 27.92
N ALA A 436 -0.57 -30.82 29.24
CA ALA A 436 0.62 -30.39 29.98
C ALA A 436 1.88 -31.08 29.43
N THR A 437 2.96 -30.31 29.30
CA THR A 437 4.27 -30.86 28.90
C THR A 437 4.74 -31.90 29.91
N PRO A 438 5.32 -33.04 29.45
CA PRO A 438 5.84 -34.07 30.35
C PRO A 438 6.88 -33.50 31.34
N ARG A 439 6.80 -33.90 32.61
CA ARG A 439 7.77 -33.49 33.63
C ARG A 439 9.18 -33.93 33.22
N GLY A 440 10.11 -32.99 33.22
CA GLY A 440 11.51 -33.24 32.84
C GLY A 440 11.79 -33.18 31.33
N PHE A 441 10.83 -32.76 30.51
CA PHE A 441 11.06 -32.46 29.09
C PHE A 441 12.21 -31.46 28.91
N ARG A 442 13.04 -31.72 27.90
CA ARG A 442 14.24 -30.94 27.56
C ARG A 442 14.19 -30.61 26.07
N PRO A 443 14.19 -29.33 25.64
CA PRO A 443 14.16 -28.96 24.23
C PRO A 443 15.22 -29.67 23.37
N GLU A 444 16.38 -29.99 23.95
CA GLU A 444 17.50 -30.66 23.29
C GLU A 444 17.20 -32.12 22.90
N SER A 445 16.13 -32.73 23.41
CA SER A 445 15.71 -34.09 23.01
C SER A 445 15.01 -34.13 21.65
N VAL A 446 14.66 -32.98 21.06
CA VAL A 446 14.03 -32.91 19.74
C VAL A 446 15.10 -33.01 18.65
N VAL A 447 15.07 -34.10 17.89
CA VAL A 447 16.05 -34.38 16.83
C VAL A 447 15.67 -33.62 15.55
N PRO A 448 16.58 -32.84 14.94
CA PRO A 448 16.31 -32.17 13.67
C PRO A 448 16.12 -33.20 12.53
N PRO A 449 15.14 -33.00 11.64
CA PRO A 449 15.05 -33.77 10.39
C PRO A 449 16.22 -33.40 9.44
N PRO A 450 16.37 -34.07 8.28
CA PRO A 450 17.36 -33.64 7.28
C PRO A 450 17.07 -32.22 6.76
N LEU A 451 17.95 -31.26 7.06
CA LEU A 451 17.81 -29.82 6.73
C LEU A 451 18.63 -29.36 5.52
N SER A 452 19.02 -30.28 4.61
CA SER A 452 19.88 -29.97 3.46
C SER A 452 19.18 -29.17 2.35
N ASP A 453 17.85 -29.27 2.23
CA ASP A 453 17.05 -28.58 1.21
C ASP A 453 17.14 -27.05 1.34
N ALA A 454 17.28 -26.35 0.21
CA ALA A 454 17.37 -24.89 0.13
C ALA A 454 16.16 -24.17 0.75
N ARG A 455 14.97 -24.80 0.81
CA ARG A 455 13.78 -24.20 1.44
C ARG A 455 14.01 -23.85 2.92
N PHE A 456 14.85 -24.61 3.63
CA PHE A 456 15.14 -24.39 5.05
C PHE A 456 16.06 -23.19 5.30
N ALA A 457 16.59 -22.56 4.25
CA ALA A 457 17.25 -21.25 4.38
C ALA A 457 16.26 -20.12 4.71
N ARG A 458 14.94 -20.33 4.47
CA ARG A 458 13.88 -19.39 4.83
C ARG A 458 13.49 -19.56 6.30
N ALA A 459 13.40 -18.44 7.03
CA ALA A 459 13.09 -18.45 8.46
C ALA A 459 11.78 -19.18 8.78
N LEU A 460 10.70 -18.90 8.02
CA LEU A 460 9.40 -19.51 8.29
C LEU A 460 9.39 -21.02 8.07
N GLU A 461 10.08 -21.54 7.05
CA GLU A 461 10.18 -22.99 6.81
C GLU A 461 10.95 -23.70 7.92
N LEU A 462 12.08 -23.13 8.33
CA LEU A 462 12.88 -23.66 9.43
C LEU A 462 12.07 -23.68 10.74
N HIS A 463 11.40 -22.59 11.09
CA HIS A 463 10.60 -22.49 12.31
C HIS A 463 9.34 -23.37 12.25
N SER A 464 8.69 -23.49 11.10
CA SER A 464 7.55 -24.40 10.91
C SER A 464 7.97 -25.86 11.12
N THR A 465 9.15 -26.21 10.61
CA THR A 465 9.75 -27.55 10.79
C THR A 465 10.14 -27.80 12.24
N ALA A 466 10.72 -26.82 12.92
CA ALA A 466 11.04 -26.90 14.35
C ALA A 466 9.78 -27.08 15.21
N LEU A 467 8.73 -26.29 14.95
CA LEU A 467 7.46 -26.40 15.64
C LEU A 467 6.80 -27.77 15.38
N ALA A 468 6.79 -28.24 14.13
CA ALA A 468 6.25 -29.55 13.78
C ALA A 468 7.00 -30.69 14.49
N ALA A 469 8.33 -30.65 14.51
CA ALA A 469 9.14 -31.66 15.18
C ALA A 469 8.92 -31.66 16.71
N LEU A 470 8.83 -30.47 17.32
CA LEU A 470 8.53 -30.31 18.73
C LEU A 470 7.14 -30.86 19.09
N LEU A 471 6.12 -30.51 18.30
CA LEU A 471 4.76 -31.01 18.46
C LEU A 471 4.71 -32.53 18.29
N GLN A 472 5.41 -33.09 17.30
CA GLN A 472 5.45 -34.54 17.09
C GLN A 472 6.16 -35.26 18.22
N HIS A 473 7.18 -34.66 18.83
CA HIS A 473 7.89 -35.21 19.98
C HIS A 473 7.01 -35.23 21.24
N LEU A 474 6.21 -34.19 21.46
CA LEU A 474 5.37 -34.05 22.66
C LEU A 474 3.99 -34.71 22.52
N PHE A 475 3.37 -34.57 21.35
CA PHE A 475 1.98 -34.92 21.05
C PHE A 475 1.90 -35.59 19.67
N PRO A 476 2.44 -36.81 19.52
CA PRO A 476 2.59 -37.45 18.21
C PRO A 476 1.25 -37.66 17.51
N VAL A 477 1.18 -37.30 16.23
CA VAL A 477 0.04 -37.63 15.35
C VAL A 477 0.38 -38.82 14.42
N PRO A 478 -0.63 -39.58 13.95
CA PRO A 478 -0.43 -40.70 13.02
C PRO A 478 0.24 -40.29 11.68
N ASP A 479 0.87 -41.27 11.01
CA ASP A 479 1.48 -41.14 9.67
C ASP A 479 2.60 -40.08 9.52
N ALA A 480 3.24 -39.68 10.62
CA ALA A 480 4.32 -38.68 10.61
C ALA A 480 5.61 -39.13 9.89
N SER A 481 5.82 -40.44 9.67
CA SER A 481 7.06 -40.97 9.08
C SER A 481 7.28 -40.56 7.61
N ARG A 482 6.23 -40.11 6.91
CA ARG A 482 6.27 -39.72 5.49
C ARG A 482 6.06 -38.22 5.24
N THR A 483 5.91 -37.41 6.30
CA THR A 483 5.46 -36.02 6.17
C THR A 483 6.36 -35.11 7.02
N GLN A 484 6.79 -33.97 6.48
CA GLN A 484 7.73 -33.06 7.13
C GLN A 484 7.36 -31.59 6.88
N GLY A 485 7.94 -30.66 7.63
CA GLY A 485 7.76 -29.23 7.44
C GLY A 485 6.32 -28.76 7.63
N MET A 486 5.84 -27.89 6.74
CA MET A 486 4.50 -27.30 6.81
C MET A 486 3.38 -28.36 6.78
N ASP A 487 3.52 -29.45 6.01
CA ASP A 487 2.49 -30.50 5.95
C ASP A 487 2.30 -31.20 7.30
N LEU A 488 3.41 -31.49 8.01
CA LEU A 488 3.34 -32.08 9.33
C LEU A 488 2.77 -31.09 10.35
N LEU A 489 3.16 -29.82 10.25
CA LEU A 489 2.59 -28.76 11.09
C LEU A 489 1.07 -28.65 10.91
N MET A 490 0.56 -28.71 9.68
CA MET A 490 -0.88 -28.65 9.41
C MET A 490 -1.64 -29.82 10.03
N ARG A 491 -1.06 -31.02 10.11
CA ARG A 491 -1.70 -32.15 10.82
C ARG A 491 -1.81 -31.92 12.31
N HIS A 492 -0.80 -31.31 12.93
CA HIS A 492 -0.88 -30.93 14.34
C HIS A 492 -1.89 -29.80 14.58
N GLU A 493 -1.97 -28.85 13.65
CA GLU A 493 -2.95 -27.77 13.68
C GLU A 493 -4.38 -28.33 13.53
N GLU A 494 -4.60 -29.31 12.64
CA GLU A 494 -5.87 -30.05 12.53
C GLU A 494 -6.25 -30.80 13.81
N ALA A 495 -5.28 -31.50 14.42
CA ALA A 495 -5.50 -32.17 15.70
C ALA A 495 -5.79 -31.16 16.83
N TYR A 496 -5.30 -29.92 16.70
CA TYR A 496 -5.62 -28.83 17.61
C TYR A 496 -7.05 -28.31 17.39
N TRP A 497 -7.50 -28.17 16.13
CA TRP A 497 -8.87 -27.80 15.81
C TRP A 497 -9.89 -28.75 16.44
N THR A 498 -9.71 -30.06 16.25
CA THR A 498 -10.61 -31.08 16.81
C THR A 498 -10.71 -31.03 18.34
N ARG A 499 -9.67 -30.55 19.03
CA ARG A 499 -9.68 -30.43 20.51
C ARG A 499 -10.39 -29.18 21.01
N THR A 500 -10.32 -28.08 20.26
CA THR A 500 -10.80 -26.77 20.70
C THR A 500 -12.26 -26.49 20.36
N THR A 501 -12.84 -27.26 19.43
CA THR A 501 -14.25 -27.12 19.00
C THR A 501 -15.26 -27.38 20.10
N SER A 502 -14.95 -28.24 21.08
CA SER A 502 -15.83 -28.58 22.20
C SER A 502 -16.19 -27.36 23.07
N ALA A 503 -15.25 -26.44 23.26
CA ALA A 503 -15.47 -25.20 24.02
C ALA A 503 -16.51 -24.27 23.37
N HIS A 504 -16.78 -24.45 22.08
CA HIS A 504 -17.75 -23.67 21.29
C HIS A 504 -19.01 -24.46 20.94
N GLN A 505 -19.29 -25.55 21.66
CA GLN A 505 -20.47 -26.42 21.43
C GLN A 505 -20.50 -27.06 20.03
N ILE A 506 -19.34 -27.25 19.41
CA ILE A 506 -19.18 -27.95 18.13
C ILE A 506 -18.75 -29.39 18.44
N GLU A 507 -19.72 -30.29 18.59
CA GLU A 507 -19.48 -31.65 19.11
C GLU A 507 -19.24 -32.73 18.02
N ARG A 508 -19.53 -32.45 16.73
CA ARG A 508 -19.63 -33.53 15.70
C ARG A 508 -19.06 -33.21 14.31
N LEU A 509 -18.26 -32.16 14.13
CA LEU A 509 -17.67 -31.87 12.82
C LEU A 509 -16.41 -32.71 12.55
N HIS A 510 -16.32 -33.29 11.35
CA HIS A 510 -15.13 -34.00 10.90
C HIS A 510 -13.98 -33.01 10.67
N THR A 511 -12.73 -33.44 10.90
CA THR A 511 -11.51 -32.65 10.63
C THR A 511 -11.47 -32.05 9.21
N GLN A 512 -11.98 -32.75 8.20
CA GLN A 512 -12.06 -32.23 6.83
C GLN A 512 -13.00 -31.02 6.73
N THR A 513 -14.14 -31.05 7.42
CA THR A 513 -15.06 -29.91 7.51
C THR A 513 -14.41 -28.73 8.22
N LEU A 514 -13.72 -28.97 9.34
CA LEU A 514 -12.98 -27.92 10.06
C LEU A 514 -11.91 -27.27 9.17
N ARG A 515 -11.20 -28.08 8.38
CA ARG A 515 -10.22 -27.62 7.41
C ARG A 515 -10.83 -26.69 6.35
N GLN A 516 -11.98 -27.07 5.78
CA GLN A 516 -12.73 -26.24 4.84
C GLN A 516 -13.20 -24.93 5.48
N LEU A 517 -13.65 -24.94 6.75
CA LEU A 517 -14.03 -23.74 7.49
C LEU A 517 -12.86 -22.76 7.67
N VAL A 518 -11.66 -23.26 8.00
CA VAL A 518 -10.46 -22.43 8.13
C VAL A 518 -10.05 -21.83 6.79
N VAL A 519 -10.16 -22.59 5.68
CA VAL A 519 -9.93 -22.07 4.32
C VAL A 519 -10.94 -20.98 3.97
N THR A 520 -12.22 -21.16 4.30
CA THR A 520 -13.26 -20.12 4.13
C THR A 520 -12.90 -18.83 4.88
N ALA A 521 -12.48 -18.94 6.14
CA ALA A 521 -12.07 -17.78 6.92
C ALA A 521 -10.83 -17.08 6.32
N THR A 522 -9.90 -17.86 5.76
CA THR A 522 -8.67 -17.37 5.12
C THR A 522 -8.94 -16.68 3.78
N LEU A 523 -9.91 -17.16 3.00
CA LEU A 523 -10.25 -16.60 1.68
C LEU A 523 -11.24 -15.42 1.74
N CYS A 524 -12.18 -15.44 2.68
CA CYS A 524 -13.32 -14.52 2.65
C CYS A 524 -13.24 -13.39 3.68
N ARG A 525 -12.55 -13.54 4.82
CA ARG A 525 -12.43 -12.55 5.93
C ARG A 525 -13.73 -11.80 6.29
N ALA A 526 -14.38 -12.19 7.38
CA ALA A 526 -15.50 -11.44 7.95
C ALA A 526 -15.05 -10.23 8.79
N ARG A 527 -15.84 -9.16 8.85
CA ARG A 527 -15.65 -7.99 9.74
C ARG A 527 -16.46 -8.07 11.02
N THR A 528 -17.56 -8.81 10.99
CA THR A 528 -18.47 -8.95 12.12
C THR A 528 -18.87 -10.40 12.30
N LEU A 529 -19.30 -10.74 13.52
CA LEU A 529 -19.78 -12.09 13.83
C LEU A 529 -21.02 -12.49 13.00
N ASP A 530 -21.89 -11.53 12.70
CA ASP A 530 -23.08 -11.76 11.86
C ASP A 530 -22.71 -12.06 10.40
N GLU A 531 -21.73 -11.32 9.86
CA GLU A 531 -21.20 -11.58 8.53
C GLU A 531 -20.49 -12.92 8.44
N ALA A 532 -19.70 -13.26 9.46
CA ALA A 532 -19.06 -14.56 9.61
C ALA A 532 -20.09 -15.70 9.54
N GLY A 533 -21.16 -15.63 10.31
CA GLY A 533 -22.26 -16.60 10.26
C GLY A 533 -22.86 -16.74 8.86
N ARG A 534 -23.19 -15.61 8.21
CA ARG A 534 -23.73 -15.61 6.84
C ARG A 534 -22.78 -16.18 5.80
N LEU A 535 -21.47 -15.99 5.94
CA LEU A 535 -20.47 -16.57 5.03
C LEU A 535 -20.40 -18.09 5.20
N LEU A 536 -20.46 -18.59 6.44
CA LEU A 536 -20.49 -20.04 6.69
C LEU A 536 -21.77 -20.69 6.18
N GLU A 537 -22.94 -20.08 6.38
CA GLU A 537 -24.21 -20.59 5.88
C GLU A 537 -24.22 -20.69 4.35
N ARG A 538 -23.72 -19.65 3.67
CA ARG A 538 -23.68 -19.58 2.19
C ARG A 538 -22.63 -20.50 1.57
N SER A 539 -21.54 -20.80 2.27
CA SER A 539 -20.50 -21.71 1.79
C SER A 539 -21.02 -23.14 1.55
N GLY A 540 -22.17 -23.52 2.13
CA GLY A 540 -22.72 -24.86 2.03
C GLY A 540 -21.95 -25.93 2.82
N ILE A 541 -20.82 -25.59 3.43
CA ILE A 541 -19.97 -26.49 4.23
C ILE A 541 -20.72 -27.04 5.45
N LEU A 542 -21.55 -26.20 6.08
CA LEU A 542 -22.36 -26.54 7.27
C LEU A 542 -23.83 -26.82 6.93
N ARG A 543 -24.12 -27.27 5.70
CA ARG A 543 -25.50 -27.55 5.29
C ARG A 543 -26.10 -28.66 6.16
N GLY A 544 -27.21 -28.34 6.83
CA GLY A 544 -27.93 -29.27 7.72
C GLY A 544 -27.53 -29.19 9.19
N GLU A 545 -26.54 -28.35 9.53
CA GLU A 545 -26.16 -28.07 10.92
C GLU A 545 -27.10 -27.05 11.59
N THR A 546 -27.08 -27.02 12.92
CA THR A 546 -27.91 -26.08 13.69
C THR A 546 -27.35 -24.65 13.66
N ALA A 547 -28.19 -23.65 13.87
CA ALA A 547 -27.76 -22.26 14.00
C ALA A 547 -26.72 -22.06 15.13
N ASN A 548 -26.82 -22.85 16.22
CA ASN A 548 -25.84 -22.84 17.29
C ASN A 548 -24.48 -23.37 16.82
N THR A 549 -24.43 -24.42 15.99
CA THR A 549 -23.18 -24.94 15.41
C THR A 549 -22.53 -23.89 14.51
N VAL A 550 -23.32 -23.19 13.68
CA VAL A 550 -22.83 -22.13 12.78
C VAL A 550 -22.25 -20.97 13.59
N LEU A 551 -22.98 -20.49 14.60
CA LEU A 551 -22.51 -19.42 15.49
C LEU A 551 -21.25 -19.85 16.25
N GLY A 552 -21.25 -21.08 16.78
CA GLY A 552 -20.09 -21.68 17.44
C GLY A 552 -18.86 -21.72 16.53
N ALA A 553 -19.04 -22.14 15.26
CA ALA A 553 -17.97 -22.16 14.27
C ALA A 553 -17.44 -20.75 13.95
N ALA A 554 -18.33 -19.76 13.82
CA ALA A 554 -17.95 -18.37 13.58
C ALA A 554 -17.14 -17.77 14.74
N MET A 555 -17.55 -18.06 15.99
CA MET A 555 -16.84 -17.66 17.20
C MET A 555 -15.48 -18.37 17.33
N TRP A 556 -15.46 -19.68 17.08
CA TRP A 556 -14.24 -20.49 17.09
C TRP A 556 -13.20 -19.97 16.09
N LEU A 557 -13.59 -19.73 14.83
CA LEU A 557 -12.70 -19.18 13.79
C LEU A 557 -12.18 -17.78 14.14
N ASN A 558 -13.03 -16.94 14.75
CA ASN A 558 -12.63 -15.63 15.22
C ASN A 558 -11.57 -15.73 16.31
N GLU A 559 -11.73 -16.63 17.28
CA GLU A 559 -10.77 -16.78 18.39
C GLU A 559 -9.46 -17.46 17.95
N LEU A 560 -9.53 -18.45 17.06
CA LEU A 560 -8.42 -19.35 16.73
C LEU A 560 -7.15 -18.62 16.26
N TYR A 561 -7.30 -17.62 15.39
CA TYR A 561 -6.18 -16.86 14.82
C TYR A 561 -6.14 -15.40 15.29
N GLY A 562 -6.79 -15.09 16.42
CA GLY A 562 -6.64 -13.81 17.11
C GLY A 562 -7.51 -12.67 16.57
N GLY A 563 -8.65 -13.01 15.95
CA GLY A 563 -9.71 -12.05 15.62
C GLY A 563 -10.29 -11.35 16.85
N ARG A 564 -10.80 -10.14 16.65
CA ARG A 564 -11.44 -9.31 17.69
C ARG A 564 -12.79 -8.83 17.18
N ASP A 565 -13.77 -8.77 18.07
CA ASP A 565 -15.11 -8.25 17.79
C ASP A 565 -15.80 -8.87 16.55
N GLY A 566 -15.48 -10.14 16.25
CA GLY A 566 -16.02 -10.88 15.11
C GLY A 566 -15.24 -10.70 13.80
N HIS A 567 -14.10 -10.02 13.81
CA HIS A 567 -13.23 -9.87 12.65
C HIS A 567 -12.35 -11.12 12.42
N TRP A 568 -12.55 -11.80 11.30
CA TRP A 568 -11.70 -12.91 10.90
C TRP A 568 -10.38 -12.43 10.28
N VAL A 569 -9.28 -12.92 10.87
CA VAL A 569 -7.93 -12.74 10.36
C VAL A 569 -7.57 -13.78 9.30
N GLY A 570 -8.10 -15.00 9.42
CA GLY A 570 -7.67 -16.16 8.64
C GLY A 570 -6.40 -16.79 9.21
N LEU A 571 -5.92 -17.87 8.56
CA LEU A 571 -4.68 -18.53 9.00
C LEU A 571 -3.46 -17.69 8.63
N VAL A 572 -2.68 -17.32 9.64
CA VAL A 572 -1.43 -16.55 9.51
C VAL A 572 -0.26 -17.32 10.14
N PRO A 573 0.97 -17.26 9.59
CA PRO A 573 1.40 -16.40 8.48
C PRO A 573 0.88 -16.79 7.08
N ASP A 574 0.79 -15.80 6.17
CA ASP A 574 0.24 -15.93 4.81
C ASP A 574 0.71 -17.16 4.04
N LEU A 575 2.00 -17.52 4.12
CA LEU A 575 2.54 -18.66 3.37
C LEU A 575 1.94 -19.99 3.83
N LEU A 576 1.61 -20.13 5.13
CA LEU A 576 0.87 -21.29 5.62
C LEU A 576 -0.61 -21.23 5.21
N GLY A 577 -1.20 -20.04 5.15
CA GLY A 577 -2.55 -19.84 4.64
C GLY A 577 -2.66 -20.22 3.16
N GLU A 578 -1.73 -19.74 2.33
CA GLU A 578 -1.55 -20.11 0.93
C GLU A 578 -1.35 -21.64 0.79
N HIS A 579 -0.48 -22.24 1.60
CA HIS A 579 -0.26 -23.69 1.61
C HIS A 579 -1.53 -24.49 1.97
N LEU A 580 -2.26 -24.04 2.99
CA LEU A 580 -3.53 -24.65 3.40
C LEU A 580 -4.58 -24.54 2.30
N VAL A 581 -4.73 -23.36 1.68
CA VAL A 581 -5.65 -23.14 0.56
C VAL A 581 -5.30 -24.07 -0.61
N GLY A 582 -4.02 -24.13 -1.01
CA GLY A 582 -3.59 -24.95 -2.14
C GLY A 582 -3.83 -26.44 -1.95
N THR A 583 -3.41 -26.98 -0.80
CA THR A 583 -3.60 -28.40 -0.46
C THR A 583 -5.08 -28.75 -0.27
N THR A 584 -5.86 -27.91 0.43
CA THR A 584 -7.31 -28.16 0.60
C THR A 584 -8.06 -28.05 -0.71
N ALA A 585 -7.72 -27.08 -1.55
CA ALA A 585 -8.37 -26.95 -2.83
C ALA A 585 -8.09 -28.19 -3.69
N ARG A 586 -6.87 -28.75 -3.65
CA ARG A 586 -6.52 -30.00 -4.37
C ARG A 586 -7.36 -31.18 -3.88
N ASP A 587 -7.53 -31.33 -2.57
CA ASP A 587 -8.26 -32.44 -1.95
C ASP A 587 -9.80 -32.30 -2.06
N PHE A 588 -10.30 -31.06 -2.10
CA PHE A 588 -11.73 -30.70 -2.20
C PHE A 588 -11.96 -29.75 -3.38
N PRO A 589 -12.00 -30.28 -4.63
CA PRO A 589 -12.19 -29.48 -5.83
C PRO A 589 -13.42 -28.57 -5.80
N GLU A 590 -14.49 -29.04 -5.16
CA GLU A 590 -15.81 -28.40 -5.02
C GLU A 590 -15.85 -27.21 -4.05
N LEU A 591 -14.83 -27.03 -3.21
CA LEU A 591 -14.80 -25.97 -2.20
C LEU A 591 -14.80 -24.57 -2.83
N LEU A 592 -13.91 -24.33 -3.81
CA LEU A 592 -13.78 -23.00 -4.42
C LEU A 592 -15.08 -22.54 -5.10
N PRO A 593 -15.77 -23.37 -5.93
CA PRO A 593 -17.08 -23.04 -6.46
C PRO A 593 -18.12 -22.70 -5.37
N ALA A 594 -18.13 -23.42 -4.25
CA ALA A 594 -19.07 -23.18 -3.16
C ALA A 594 -18.81 -21.83 -2.45
N LEU A 595 -17.55 -21.38 -2.40
CA LEU A 595 -17.15 -20.09 -1.85
C LEU A 595 -17.40 -18.90 -2.79
N ALA A 596 -17.79 -19.14 -4.04
CA ALA A 596 -18.11 -18.09 -4.99
C ALA A 596 -19.37 -17.28 -4.61
N GLU A 597 -20.17 -17.74 -3.65
CA GLU A 597 -21.39 -17.10 -3.09
C GLU A 597 -21.11 -15.85 -2.23
N LEU A 598 -20.15 -15.03 -2.66
CA LEU A 598 -19.71 -13.82 -1.95
C LEU A 598 -20.74 -12.68 -2.07
N PRO A 599 -20.87 -11.85 -1.01
CA PRO A 599 -21.84 -10.75 -0.96
C PRO A 599 -21.47 -9.56 -1.86
N ASP A 600 -20.18 -9.27 -2.04
CA ASP A 600 -19.73 -8.04 -2.71
C ASP A 600 -18.37 -8.18 -3.43
N ALA A 601 -18.00 -7.11 -4.13
CA ALA A 601 -16.77 -7.02 -4.93
C ALA A 601 -15.49 -6.95 -4.08
N GLU A 602 -15.56 -6.48 -2.83
CA GLU A 602 -14.39 -6.37 -1.97
C GLU A 602 -13.94 -7.75 -1.49
N HIS A 603 -14.88 -8.56 -1.03
CA HIS A 603 -14.65 -9.96 -0.69
C HIS A 603 -14.12 -10.72 -1.91
N ALA A 604 -14.69 -10.48 -3.10
CA ALA A 604 -14.23 -11.08 -4.34
C ALA A 604 -12.78 -10.68 -4.66
N GLY A 605 -12.43 -9.41 -4.51
CA GLY A 605 -11.08 -8.92 -4.71
C GLY A 605 -10.06 -9.52 -3.73
N HIS A 606 -10.43 -9.71 -2.45
CA HIS A 606 -9.57 -10.38 -1.48
C HIS A 606 -9.37 -11.87 -1.82
N LEU A 607 -10.46 -12.59 -2.10
CA LEU A 607 -10.42 -14.00 -2.49
C LEU A 607 -9.52 -14.21 -3.71
N LEU A 608 -9.70 -13.41 -4.77
CA LEU A 608 -8.90 -13.53 -5.99
C LEU A 608 -7.41 -13.27 -5.74
N ARG A 609 -7.07 -12.31 -4.86
CA ARG A 609 -5.67 -12.04 -4.48
C ARG A 609 -5.02 -13.21 -3.75
N VAL A 610 -5.72 -13.81 -2.77
CA VAL A 610 -5.20 -14.98 -2.05
C VAL A 610 -5.05 -16.18 -3.00
N LEU A 611 -6.02 -16.41 -3.88
CA LEU A 611 -5.93 -17.49 -4.87
C LEU A 611 -4.78 -17.28 -5.86
N CYS A 612 -4.61 -16.08 -6.41
CA CYS A 612 -3.50 -15.79 -7.33
C CYS A 612 -2.13 -15.90 -6.65
N ARG A 613 -2.02 -15.51 -5.37
CA ARG A 613 -0.79 -15.75 -4.57
C ARG A 613 -0.53 -17.23 -4.37
N THR A 614 -1.57 -18.00 -4.07
CA THR A 614 -1.49 -19.45 -3.88
C THR A 614 -1.08 -20.16 -5.18
N GLY A 615 -1.57 -19.69 -6.34
CA GLY A 615 -1.22 -20.20 -7.67
C GLY A 615 0.29 -20.24 -7.95
N ARG A 616 1.08 -19.37 -7.31
CA ARG A 616 2.56 -19.39 -7.44
C ARG A 616 3.21 -20.66 -6.89
N SER A 617 2.64 -21.24 -5.84
CA SER A 617 3.12 -22.51 -5.24
C SER A 617 2.30 -23.72 -5.71
N PHE A 618 1.10 -23.48 -6.24
CA PHE A 618 0.16 -24.48 -6.75
C PHE A 618 -0.34 -24.08 -8.14
N PRO A 619 0.48 -24.19 -9.20
CA PRO A 619 0.13 -23.73 -10.55
C PRO A 619 -1.15 -24.38 -11.11
N GLU A 620 -1.52 -25.56 -10.62
CA GLU A 620 -2.79 -26.22 -10.97
C GLU A 620 -4.04 -25.42 -10.57
N LEU A 621 -3.92 -24.42 -9.69
CA LEU A 621 -5.02 -23.55 -9.31
C LEU A 621 -5.37 -22.53 -10.37
N ASP A 622 -4.45 -22.17 -11.26
CA ASP A 622 -4.70 -21.11 -12.25
C ASP A 622 -5.92 -21.41 -13.12
N GLU A 623 -6.01 -22.65 -13.62
CA GLU A 623 -7.17 -23.09 -14.41
C GLU A 623 -8.46 -23.14 -13.57
N ARG A 624 -8.35 -23.41 -12.27
CA ARG A 624 -9.50 -23.40 -11.37
C ARG A 624 -9.98 -21.99 -11.07
N ILE A 625 -9.08 -21.01 -11.00
CA ILE A 625 -9.43 -19.60 -10.89
C ILE A 625 -10.21 -19.18 -12.14
N VAL A 626 -9.73 -19.57 -13.34
CA VAL A 626 -10.44 -19.33 -14.60
C VAL A 626 -11.85 -19.93 -14.55
N HIS A 627 -11.98 -21.21 -14.22
CA HIS A 627 -13.27 -21.89 -14.12
C HIS A 627 -14.21 -21.27 -13.07
N LEU A 628 -13.67 -20.81 -11.94
CA LEU A 628 -14.43 -20.16 -10.87
C LEU A 628 -15.08 -18.85 -11.34
N VAL A 629 -14.29 -17.98 -11.97
CA VAL A 629 -14.76 -16.69 -12.50
C VAL A 629 -15.75 -16.91 -13.65
N VAL A 630 -15.50 -17.88 -14.53
CA VAL A 630 -16.40 -18.23 -15.65
C VAL A 630 -17.72 -18.82 -15.14
N GLY A 631 -17.67 -19.69 -14.14
CA GLY A 631 -18.83 -20.34 -13.56
C GLY A 631 -19.75 -19.38 -12.80
N ARG A 632 -19.19 -18.32 -12.19
CA ARG A 632 -19.96 -17.30 -11.48
C ARG A 632 -19.45 -15.87 -11.75
N PRO A 633 -19.76 -15.29 -12.91
CA PRO A 633 -19.17 -14.02 -13.31
C PRO A 633 -19.53 -12.83 -12.42
N ARG A 634 -20.67 -12.85 -11.72
CA ARG A 634 -21.00 -11.82 -10.69
C ARG A 634 -20.84 -12.41 -9.29
N PRO A 635 -20.08 -11.78 -8.38
CA PRO A 635 -19.32 -10.53 -8.51
C PRO A 635 -17.86 -10.69 -9.01
N LEU A 636 -17.44 -11.90 -9.40
CA LEU A 636 -16.02 -12.24 -9.59
C LEU A 636 -15.36 -11.59 -10.80
N ALA A 637 -16.03 -11.51 -11.96
CA ALA A 637 -15.42 -10.97 -13.18
C ALA A 637 -15.16 -9.45 -13.11
N PRO A 638 -16.07 -8.60 -12.58
CA PRO A 638 -15.74 -7.21 -12.30
C PRO A 638 -14.58 -7.03 -11.30
N ALA A 639 -14.55 -7.82 -10.23
CA ALA A 639 -13.44 -7.80 -9.28
C ALA A 639 -12.12 -8.28 -9.92
N ALA A 640 -12.18 -9.26 -10.83
CA ALA A 640 -11.03 -9.71 -11.59
C ALA A 640 -10.48 -8.60 -12.51
N VAL A 641 -11.36 -7.79 -13.14
CA VAL A 641 -10.94 -6.62 -13.94
C VAL A 641 -10.22 -5.58 -13.07
N ASP A 642 -10.73 -5.26 -11.87
CA ASP A 642 -10.08 -4.32 -10.95
C ASP A 642 -8.73 -4.85 -10.42
N VAL A 643 -8.68 -6.11 -9.96
CA VAL A 643 -7.43 -6.72 -9.49
C VAL A 643 -6.42 -6.86 -10.64
N LEU A 644 -6.86 -7.20 -11.85
CA LEU A 644 -6.01 -7.28 -13.03
C LEU A 644 -5.42 -5.92 -13.39
N ALA A 645 -6.21 -4.85 -13.33
CA ALA A 645 -5.74 -3.49 -13.57
C ALA A 645 -4.72 -2.99 -12.52
N ARG A 646 -4.72 -3.56 -11.30
CA ARG A 646 -3.83 -3.13 -10.21
C ARG A 646 -2.59 -4.01 -10.04
N GLU A 647 -2.72 -5.32 -10.26
CA GLU A 647 -1.72 -6.32 -9.85
C GLU A 647 -1.24 -7.22 -10.99
N GLY A 648 -1.88 -7.20 -12.18
CA GLY A 648 -1.34 -7.84 -13.39
C GLY A 648 -1.26 -9.37 -13.36
N TYR A 649 -2.28 -10.08 -12.86
CA TYR A 649 -2.28 -11.55 -12.82
C TYR A 649 -2.77 -12.19 -14.13
N ASP A 650 -1.93 -13.00 -14.79
CA ASP A 650 -2.26 -13.70 -16.04
C ASP A 650 -3.51 -14.59 -15.95
N ALA A 651 -3.68 -15.30 -14.84
CA ALA A 651 -4.85 -16.17 -14.60
C ALA A 651 -6.17 -15.38 -14.65
N LEU A 652 -6.18 -14.13 -14.12
CA LEU A 652 -7.34 -13.25 -14.20
C LEU A 652 -7.56 -12.72 -15.61
N GLY A 653 -6.48 -12.45 -16.36
CA GLY A 653 -6.57 -12.12 -17.79
C GLY A 653 -7.28 -13.20 -18.59
N ARG A 654 -6.86 -14.47 -18.43
CA ARG A 654 -7.50 -15.63 -19.08
C ARG A 654 -8.96 -15.81 -18.63
N ALA A 655 -9.24 -15.58 -17.35
CA ALA A 655 -10.59 -15.67 -16.79
C ALA A 655 -11.56 -14.66 -17.42
N VAL A 656 -11.12 -13.40 -17.55
CA VAL A 656 -11.92 -12.35 -18.20
C VAL A 656 -12.17 -12.68 -19.67
N ASP A 657 -11.15 -13.16 -20.39
CA ASP A 657 -11.31 -13.55 -21.80
C ASP A 657 -12.35 -14.68 -21.97
N ALA A 658 -12.27 -15.71 -21.12
CA ALA A 658 -13.21 -16.83 -21.14
C ALA A 658 -14.65 -16.40 -20.82
N VAL A 659 -14.87 -15.45 -19.90
CA VAL A 659 -16.20 -14.87 -19.63
C VAL A 659 -16.74 -14.16 -20.87
N LEU A 660 -15.90 -13.42 -21.59
CA LEU A 660 -16.28 -12.74 -22.83
C LEU A 660 -16.59 -13.72 -23.97
N ASP A 661 -15.89 -14.86 -24.04
CA ASP A 661 -16.13 -15.91 -25.05
C ASP A 661 -17.40 -16.73 -24.74
N GLY A 662 -17.84 -16.74 -23.48
CA GLY A 662 -19.00 -17.49 -23.03
C GLY A 662 -20.36 -16.82 -23.31
N PRO A 663 -21.47 -17.50 -22.95
CA PRO A 663 -22.83 -17.00 -23.16
C PRO A 663 -23.12 -15.71 -22.37
N HIS A 664 -22.40 -15.48 -21.27
CA HIS A 664 -22.54 -14.28 -20.44
C HIS A 664 -21.80 -13.04 -21.02
N GLY A 665 -20.92 -13.22 -22.01
CA GLY A 665 -20.23 -12.14 -22.70
C GLY A 665 -21.14 -11.29 -23.59
N ARG A 666 -22.35 -11.74 -23.91
CA ARG A 666 -23.31 -11.01 -24.77
C ARG A 666 -24.50 -10.53 -23.93
N GLY A 667 -24.35 -9.43 -23.18
CA GLY A 667 -25.45 -8.90 -22.37
C GLY A 667 -25.05 -7.84 -21.33
N PRO A 668 -25.90 -7.59 -20.32
CA PRO A 668 -25.69 -6.54 -19.32
C PRO A 668 -24.38 -6.69 -18.52
N LEU A 669 -23.91 -7.92 -18.33
CA LEU A 669 -22.62 -8.17 -17.66
C LEU A 669 -21.46 -7.55 -18.43
N CYS A 670 -21.48 -7.59 -19.76
CA CYS A 670 -20.41 -7.02 -20.57
C CYS A 670 -20.34 -5.49 -20.40
N ALA A 671 -21.49 -4.83 -20.21
CA ALA A 671 -21.53 -3.41 -19.86
C ALA A 671 -20.96 -3.13 -18.46
N GLU A 672 -21.22 -4.00 -17.47
CA GLU A 672 -20.61 -3.90 -16.13
C GLU A 672 -19.09 -4.09 -16.17
N LEU A 673 -18.60 -5.08 -16.94
CA LEU A 673 -17.17 -5.28 -17.15
C LEU A 673 -16.55 -4.04 -17.80
N LEU A 674 -17.16 -3.53 -18.87
CA LEU A 674 -16.70 -2.32 -19.55
C LEU A 674 -16.70 -1.08 -18.63
N ALA A 675 -17.61 -1.02 -17.67
CA ALA A 675 -17.69 0.04 -16.66
C ALA A 675 -16.61 -0.11 -15.56
N ALA A 676 -16.24 -1.34 -15.20
CA ALA A 676 -15.13 -1.63 -14.28
C ALA A 676 -13.76 -1.33 -14.92
N VAL A 677 -13.66 -1.34 -16.25
CA VAL A 677 -12.44 -0.97 -16.96
C VAL A 677 -12.15 0.53 -16.79
N PRO A 678 -10.97 0.91 -16.26
CA PRO A 678 -10.56 2.32 -16.18
C PRO A 678 -10.73 3.05 -17.53
N ARG A 679 -11.13 4.33 -17.48
CA ARG A 679 -11.35 5.15 -18.69
C ARG A 679 -10.13 5.20 -19.60
N HIS A 680 -8.96 5.07 -19.01
CA HIS A 680 -7.69 4.98 -19.69
C HIS A 680 -6.97 3.74 -19.13
N THR A 681 -6.64 2.82 -20.01
CA THR A 681 -5.94 1.57 -19.69
C THR A 681 -5.18 1.15 -20.94
N VAL A 682 -4.00 0.58 -20.73
CA VAL A 682 -3.16 0.00 -21.79
C VAL A 682 -3.34 -1.51 -21.77
N VAL A 683 -3.16 -2.13 -20.60
CA VAL A 683 -3.30 -3.58 -20.35
C VAL A 683 -4.66 -4.14 -20.79
N LEU A 684 -5.75 -3.39 -20.60
CA LEU A 684 -7.10 -3.85 -20.92
C LEU A 684 -7.62 -3.31 -22.26
N ALA A 685 -6.82 -2.59 -23.05
CA ALA A 685 -7.31 -1.88 -24.24
C ALA A 685 -8.00 -2.80 -25.25
N GLY A 686 -7.39 -3.94 -25.58
CA GLY A 686 -7.96 -4.94 -26.50
C GLY A 686 -9.25 -5.55 -25.96
N ARG A 687 -9.26 -5.93 -24.66
CA ARG A 687 -10.45 -6.49 -23.99
C ARG A 687 -11.60 -5.49 -23.93
N ALA A 688 -11.30 -4.21 -23.71
CA ALA A 688 -12.30 -3.14 -23.65
C ALA A 688 -12.98 -2.89 -25.01
N VAL A 689 -12.26 -3.01 -26.12
CA VAL A 689 -12.86 -2.95 -27.47
C VAL A 689 -13.81 -4.12 -27.67
N ARG A 690 -13.35 -5.34 -27.37
CA ARG A 690 -14.15 -6.55 -27.48
C ARG A 690 -15.43 -6.48 -26.64
N MET A 691 -15.33 -5.97 -25.41
CA MET A 691 -16.49 -5.71 -24.55
C MET A 691 -17.47 -4.71 -25.20
N ALA A 692 -16.96 -3.60 -25.72
CA ALA A 692 -17.81 -2.58 -26.36
C ALA A 692 -18.51 -3.08 -27.64
N GLU A 693 -17.84 -3.91 -28.46
CA GLU A 693 -18.43 -4.56 -29.63
C GLU A 693 -19.61 -5.47 -29.24
N GLN A 694 -19.46 -6.23 -28.14
CA GLN A 694 -20.52 -7.09 -27.61
C GLN A 694 -21.70 -6.29 -27.05
N VAL A 695 -21.45 -5.16 -26.39
CA VAL A 695 -22.50 -4.26 -25.90
C VAL A 695 -23.31 -3.68 -27.08
N VAL A 696 -22.64 -3.27 -28.18
CA VAL A 696 -23.33 -2.82 -29.40
C VAL A 696 -24.17 -3.94 -30.02
N ALA A 697 -23.63 -5.16 -30.12
CA ALA A 697 -24.37 -6.31 -30.63
C ALA A 697 -25.63 -6.61 -29.80
N HIS A 698 -25.54 -6.49 -28.47
CA HIS A 698 -26.69 -6.64 -27.58
C HIS A 698 -27.72 -5.53 -27.78
N ALA A 699 -27.29 -4.27 -27.85
CA ALA A 699 -28.18 -3.13 -28.09
C ALA A 699 -28.89 -3.21 -29.45
N ARG A 700 -28.24 -3.75 -30.49
CA ARG A 700 -28.87 -4.00 -31.81
C ARG A 700 -29.98 -5.06 -31.75
N ALA A 701 -29.87 -6.03 -30.85
CA ALA A 701 -30.87 -7.08 -30.69
C ALA A 701 -32.12 -6.61 -29.94
N ALA A 702 -32.05 -5.47 -29.21
CA ALA A 702 -33.18 -4.87 -28.55
C ALA A 702 -34.05 -4.10 -29.57
N THR A 703 -35.32 -4.50 -29.71
CA THR A 703 -36.19 -4.10 -30.83
C THR A 703 -36.66 -2.64 -30.84
N ASP A 704 -36.38 -1.84 -29.79
CA ASP A 704 -36.95 -0.48 -29.65
C ASP A 704 -36.08 0.49 -28.82
N ALA A 705 -34.75 0.47 -29.00
CA ALA A 705 -33.82 1.26 -28.18
C ALA A 705 -32.75 2.05 -28.99
N PRO A 706 -33.13 2.98 -29.89
CA PRO A 706 -32.17 3.73 -30.71
C PRO A 706 -31.21 4.62 -29.89
N ARG A 707 -31.62 5.07 -28.70
CA ARG A 707 -30.74 5.83 -27.78
C ARG A 707 -29.67 4.96 -27.13
N GLU A 708 -30.03 3.75 -26.73
CA GLU A 708 -29.09 2.80 -26.13
C GLU A 708 -28.08 2.31 -27.17
N LEU A 709 -28.54 2.04 -28.40
CA LEU A 709 -27.66 1.71 -29.51
C LEU A 709 -26.70 2.85 -29.84
N ALA A 710 -27.17 4.10 -29.90
CA ALA A 710 -26.30 5.25 -30.13
C ALA A 710 -25.26 5.44 -29.01
N SER A 711 -25.64 5.21 -27.75
CA SER A 711 -24.73 5.29 -26.60
C SER A 711 -23.68 4.17 -26.62
N ALA A 712 -24.09 2.95 -26.97
CA ALA A 712 -23.19 1.82 -27.15
C ALA A 712 -22.21 2.05 -28.30
N LEU A 713 -22.68 2.59 -29.44
CA LEU A 713 -21.85 2.94 -30.59
C LEU A 713 -20.85 4.05 -30.26
N HIS A 714 -21.24 5.03 -29.43
CA HIS A 714 -20.31 6.05 -28.92
C HIS A 714 -19.22 5.44 -28.04
N ALA A 715 -19.58 4.56 -27.09
CA ALA A 715 -18.61 3.85 -26.25
C ALA A 715 -17.66 2.98 -27.09
N LEU A 716 -18.17 2.28 -28.10
CA LEU A 716 -17.37 1.51 -29.06
C LEU A 716 -16.42 2.40 -29.85
N ALA A 717 -16.90 3.50 -30.43
CA ALA A 717 -16.07 4.46 -31.17
C ALA A 717 -14.95 5.03 -30.29
N TYR A 718 -15.23 5.28 -29.01
CA TYR A 718 -14.21 5.69 -28.05
C TYR A 718 -13.14 4.59 -27.87
N ARG A 719 -13.53 3.34 -27.58
CA ARG A 719 -12.59 2.24 -27.36
C ARG A 719 -11.79 1.89 -28.62
N LEU A 720 -12.42 1.87 -29.80
CA LEU A 720 -11.75 1.66 -31.10
C LEU A 720 -10.67 2.70 -31.37
N ALA A 721 -10.97 3.98 -31.12
CA ALA A 721 -9.99 5.05 -31.29
C ALA A 721 -8.82 4.94 -30.30
N ARG A 722 -9.07 4.50 -29.06
CA ARG A 722 -7.99 4.20 -28.09
C ARG A 722 -7.11 3.03 -28.53
N ALA A 723 -7.64 2.11 -29.34
CA ALA A 723 -6.91 1.01 -29.96
C ALA A 723 -6.32 1.38 -31.35
N GLY A 724 -6.43 2.63 -31.81
CA GLY A 724 -5.88 3.09 -33.10
C GLY A 724 -6.71 2.71 -34.34
N ARG A 725 -7.90 2.13 -34.18
CA ARG A 725 -8.79 1.71 -35.27
C ARG A 725 -9.69 2.87 -35.72
N TYR A 726 -9.10 3.94 -36.24
CA TYR A 726 -9.80 5.22 -36.50
C TYR A 726 -10.91 5.16 -37.55
N ALA A 727 -10.71 4.41 -38.64
CA ALA A 727 -11.71 4.27 -39.69
C ALA A 727 -12.99 3.56 -39.20
N GLU A 728 -12.83 2.48 -38.43
CA GLU A 728 -13.96 1.75 -37.82
C GLU A 728 -14.64 2.58 -36.74
N ALA A 729 -13.86 3.36 -35.98
CA ALA A 729 -14.40 4.28 -35.00
C ALA A 729 -15.25 5.39 -35.67
N LEU A 730 -14.83 5.90 -36.84
CA LEU A 730 -15.62 6.85 -37.63
C LEU A 730 -16.94 6.23 -38.11
N GLN A 731 -16.89 5.01 -38.63
CA GLN A 731 -18.09 4.28 -39.06
C GLN A 731 -19.09 4.09 -37.91
N ALA A 732 -18.62 3.73 -36.72
CA ALA A 732 -19.47 3.60 -35.54
C ALA A 732 -20.11 4.94 -35.14
N CYS A 733 -19.39 6.06 -35.25
CA CYS A 733 -19.94 7.40 -35.04
C CYS A 733 -21.01 7.76 -36.09
N GLU A 734 -20.73 7.53 -37.39
CA GLU A 734 -21.67 7.79 -38.49
C GLU A 734 -22.96 6.97 -38.35
N GLU A 735 -22.84 5.70 -37.94
CA GLU A 735 -23.99 4.85 -37.63
C GLU A 735 -24.78 5.38 -36.42
N GLY A 736 -24.10 5.73 -35.32
CA GLY A 736 -24.75 6.25 -34.11
C GLY A 736 -25.54 7.54 -34.38
N ILE A 737 -24.99 8.42 -35.22
CA ILE A 737 -25.67 9.64 -35.68
C ILE A 737 -26.89 9.29 -36.55
N ARG A 738 -26.76 8.33 -37.48
CA ARG A 738 -27.86 7.89 -38.36
C ARG A 738 -29.02 7.28 -37.57
N VAL A 739 -28.71 6.43 -36.58
CA VAL A 739 -29.70 5.76 -35.72
C VAL A 739 -30.52 6.76 -34.89
N ARG A 740 -29.93 7.90 -34.53
CA ARG A 740 -30.63 8.95 -33.76
C ARG A 740 -31.64 9.76 -34.61
N GLY A 741 -31.55 9.71 -35.95
CA GLY A 741 -32.39 10.45 -36.91
C GLY A 741 -31.59 11.47 -37.72
N GLY A 742 -31.50 11.26 -39.04
CA GLY A 742 -30.51 11.87 -39.94
C GLY A 742 -30.55 13.39 -40.18
N ASP A 743 -29.39 13.90 -40.59
CA ASP A 743 -29.09 15.16 -41.30
C ASP A 743 -29.53 16.52 -40.75
N THR A 744 -29.99 16.61 -39.51
CA THR A 744 -30.09 17.92 -38.85
C THR A 744 -29.03 18.08 -37.76
N LEU A 745 -27.93 18.75 -38.14
CA LEU A 745 -27.09 19.49 -37.18
C LEU A 745 -27.87 20.61 -36.43
N GLY A 746 -29.18 20.75 -36.68
CA GLY A 746 -30.14 21.46 -35.83
C GLY A 746 -30.47 20.76 -34.50
N ALA A 747 -30.09 19.49 -34.31
CA ALA A 747 -30.19 18.78 -33.03
C ALA A 747 -29.01 19.06 -32.07
N ALA A 748 -28.06 19.94 -32.44
CA ALA A 748 -26.90 20.30 -31.62
C ALA A 748 -27.25 20.94 -30.25
N ALA A 749 -28.52 21.25 -30.01
CA ALA A 749 -29.03 21.69 -28.71
C ALA A 749 -29.27 20.54 -27.71
N ASP A 750 -29.31 19.26 -28.14
CA ASP A 750 -29.47 18.09 -27.25
C ASP A 750 -28.13 17.82 -26.51
N PRO A 751 -28.07 18.00 -25.17
CA PRO A 751 -26.88 17.76 -24.35
C PRO A 751 -26.28 16.37 -24.52
N GLU A 752 -27.11 15.33 -24.62
CA GLU A 752 -26.67 13.93 -24.68
C GLU A 752 -26.03 13.59 -26.03
N PHE A 753 -26.40 14.32 -27.08
CA PHE A 753 -25.91 14.07 -28.43
C PHE A 753 -24.63 14.85 -28.77
N MET A 754 -24.31 15.91 -28.03
CA MET A 754 -23.11 16.70 -28.27
C MET A 754 -21.81 15.91 -28.08
N ASP A 755 -21.73 15.02 -27.08
CA ASP A 755 -20.54 14.20 -26.86
C ASP A 755 -20.30 13.21 -28.01
N ALA A 756 -21.39 12.70 -28.60
CA ALA A 756 -21.33 11.87 -29.80
C ALA A 756 -20.83 12.67 -31.03
N LEU A 757 -21.31 13.90 -31.21
CA LEU A 757 -20.86 14.79 -32.29
C LEU A 757 -19.41 15.26 -32.11
N LEU A 758 -18.98 15.51 -30.88
CA LEU A 758 -17.57 15.80 -30.55
C LEU A 758 -16.68 14.59 -30.86
N GLY A 759 -17.14 13.39 -30.50
CA GLY A 759 -16.49 12.14 -30.89
C GLY A 759 -16.37 12.01 -32.41
N TYR A 760 -17.46 12.25 -33.15
CA TYR A 760 -17.49 12.21 -34.61
C TYR A 760 -16.50 13.20 -35.25
N GLY A 761 -16.48 14.45 -34.81
CA GLY A 761 -15.52 15.45 -35.29
C GLY A 761 -14.07 15.03 -35.04
N ALA A 762 -13.78 14.42 -33.87
CA ALA A 762 -12.44 13.91 -33.58
C ALA A 762 -12.05 12.75 -34.51
N ARG A 763 -12.99 11.86 -34.84
CA ARG A 763 -12.77 10.78 -35.82
C ARG A 763 -12.56 11.30 -37.23
N LEU A 764 -13.31 12.33 -37.66
CA LEU A 764 -13.10 12.99 -38.95
C LEU A 764 -11.68 13.55 -39.09
N ASP A 765 -11.20 14.23 -38.05
CA ASP A 765 -9.83 14.76 -38.03
C ASP A 765 -8.76 13.66 -38.04
N GLU A 766 -8.97 12.57 -37.29
CA GLU A 766 -8.04 11.43 -37.27
C GLU A 766 -7.93 10.71 -38.62
N VAL A 767 -8.97 10.71 -39.46
CA VAL A 767 -8.92 10.19 -40.84
C VAL A 767 -8.49 11.24 -41.89
N GLY A 768 -8.07 12.43 -41.45
CA GLY A 768 -7.57 13.50 -42.33
C GLY A 768 -8.66 14.40 -42.95
N ARG A 769 -9.93 14.25 -42.57
CA ARG A 769 -11.06 15.11 -42.98
C ARG A 769 -11.19 16.33 -42.07
N THR A 770 -10.07 17.00 -41.78
CA THR A 770 -9.99 18.10 -40.79
C THR A 770 -10.92 19.27 -41.10
N ARG A 771 -11.18 19.59 -42.39
CA ARG A 771 -12.12 20.67 -42.75
C ARG A 771 -13.55 20.36 -42.30
N GLU A 772 -13.99 19.11 -42.46
CA GLU A 772 -15.32 18.69 -42.01
C GLU A 772 -15.41 18.64 -40.48
N ALA A 773 -14.32 18.30 -39.80
CA ALA A 773 -14.24 18.40 -38.34
C ALA A 773 -14.42 19.86 -37.87
N VAL A 774 -13.75 20.82 -38.54
CA VAL A 774 -13.93 22.27 -38.28
C VAL A 774 -15.40 22.68 -38.46
N ASP A 775 -16.09 22.21 -39.51
CA ASP A 775 -17.50 22.51 -39.74
C ASP A 775 -18.40 21.98 -38.60
N VAL A 776 -18.10 20.78 -38.08
CA VAL A 776 -18.82 20.21 -36.92
C VAL A 776 -18.64 21.10 -35.70
N GLY A 777 -17.42 21.53 -35.39
CA GLY A 777 -17.18 22.39 -34.23
C GLY A 777 -17.74 23.80 -34.37
N GLU A 778 -17.74 24.39 -35.57
CA GLU A 778 -18.40 25.68 -35.84
C GLU A 778 -19.91 25.58 -35.58
N ARG A 779 -20.55 24.49 -36.01
CA ARG A 779 -21.98 24.25 -35.76
C ARG A 779 -22.28 24.01 -34.27
N LEU A 780 -21.44 23.25 -33.56
CA LEU A 780 -21.58 23.04 -32.11
C LEU A 780 -21.41 24.34 -31.33
N LEU A 781 -20.45 25.20 -31.70
CA LEU A 781 -20.28 26.52 -31.07
C LEU A 781 -21.45 27.46 -31.37
N ALA A 782 -22.01 27.42 -32.58
CA ALA A 782 -23.19 28.20 -32.95
C ALA A 782 -24.42 27.77 -32.13
N ALA A 783 -24.64 26.47 -31.94
CA ALA A 783 -25.74 25.94 -31.14
C ALA A 783 -25.62 26.31 -29.64
N LEU A 784 -24.40 26.39 -29.12
CA LEU A 784 -24.13 26.81 -27.74
C LEU A 784 -24.19 28.34 -27.52
N GLY A 785 -24.36 29.16 -28.56
CA GLY A 785 -24.42 30.62 -28.47
C GLY A 785 -23.14 31.27 -27.92
N PRO A 786 -23.15 32.54 -27.47
CA PRO A 786 -22.08 33.13 -26.66
C PRO A 786 -22.22 32.76 -25.17
N GLY A 787 -21.12 32.46 -24.47
CA GLY A 787 -21.19 32.05 -23.05
C GLY A 787 -21.55 33.20 -22.11
N HIS A 788 -22.50 32.96 -21.19
CA HIS A 788 -23.02 33.96 -20.24
C HIS A 788 -22.53 33.67 -18.80
N PRO A 789 -22.26 34.70 -17.96
CA PRO A 789 -21.81 34.49 -16.58
C PRO A 789 -22.77 33.66 -15.68
N SER A 790 -24.05 33.60 -16.06
CA SER A 790 -25.11 32.84 -15.39
C SER A 790 -25.28 31.40 -15.89
N ASP A 791 -24.51 30.95 -16.87
CA ASP A 791 -24.58 29.57 -17.36
C ASP A 791 -24.23 28.57 -16.24
N THR A 792 -24.86 27.39 -16.26
CA THR A 792 -24.53 26.33 -15.29
C THR A 792 -23.09 25.82 -15.51
N PRO A 793 -22.42 25.27 -14.47
CA PRO A 793 -21.10 24.67 -14.63
C PRO A 793 -21.05 23.62 -15.75
N GLU A 794 -22.10 22.82 -15.92
CA GLU A 794 -22.19 21.78 -16.95
C GLU A 794 -22.25 22.36 -18.36
N ALA A 795 -22.97 23.48 -18.55
CA ALA A 795 -23.02 24.18 -19.83
C ALA A 795 -21.67 24.83 -20.18
N GLN A 796 -21.02 25.43 -19.17
CA GLN A 796 -19.67 25.99 -19.31
C GLN A 796 -18.63 24.91 -19.61
N GLY A 797 -18.73 23.73 -18.98
CA GLY A 797 -17.87 22.57 -19.22
C GLY A 797 -18.01 22.04 -20.64
N ARG A 798 -19.25 21.80 -21.09
CA ARG A 798 -19.54 21.39 -22.47
C ARG A 798 -18.97 22.37 -23.49
N ARG A 799 -19.17 23.68 -23.29
CA ARG A 799 -18.57 24.71 -24.15
C ARG A 799 -17.04 24.65 -24.16
N ALA A 800 -16.41 24.48 -23.01
CA ALA A 800 -14.95 24.38 -22.93
C ALA A 800 -14.41 23.17 -23.72
N THR A 801 -15.11 22.04 -23.71
CA THR A 801 -14.78 20.85 -24.51
C THR A 801 -14.90 21.13 -26.00
N VAL A 802 -15.98 21.78 -26.46
CA VAL A 802 -16.12 22.16 -27.88
C VAL A 802 -15.01 23.14 -28.30
N LEU A 803 -14.71 24.15 -27.48
CA LEU A 803 -13.61 25.10 -27.74
C LEU A 803 -12.25 24.40 -27.86
N HIS A 804 -12.00 23.40 -27.00
CA HIS A 804 -10.76 22.62 -27.02
C HIS A 804 -10.60 21.86 -28.34
N GLN A 805 -11.65 21.14 -28.75
CA GLN A 805 -11.62 20.35 -29.99
C GLN A 805 -11.56 21.24 -31.23
N GLN A 806 -12.35 22.31 -31.28
CA GLN A 806 -12.32 23.25 -32.40
C GLN A 806 -10.96 23.92 -32.57
N ALA A 807 -10.31 24.31 -31.47
CA ALA A 807 -8.96 24.88 -31.54
C ALA A 807 -7.96 23.90 -32.18
N LEU A 808 -8.07 22.60 -31.85
CA LEU A 808 -7.22 21.55 -32.42
C LEU A 808 -7.46 21.39 -33.92
N TRP A 809 -8.71 21.32 -34.36
CA TRP A 809 -9.05 21.17 -35.78
C TRP A 809 -8.66 22.40 -36.60
N LEU A 810 -8.86 23.61 -36.06
CA LEU A 810 -8.41 24.86 -36.70
C LEU A 810 -6.89 24.90 -36.85
N HIS A 811 -6.14 24.47 -35.83
CA HIS A 811 -4.69 24.43 -35.88
C HIS A 811 -4.19 23.51 -37.00
N ARG A 812 -4.75 22.29 -37.09
CA ARG A 812 -4.43 21.31 -38.14
C ARG A 812 -4.88 21.76 -39.54
N ALA A 813 -5.93 22.56 -39.63
CA ALA A 813 -6.36 23.19 -40.88
C ALA A 813 -5.49 24.40 -41.29
N GLY A 814 -4.46 24.77 -40.51
CA GLY A 814 -3.58 25.92 -40.76
C GLY A 814 -4.12 27.27 -40.29
N ARG A 815 -5.28 27.31 -39.62
CA ARG A 815 -5.91 28.53 -39.05
C ARG A 815 -5.35 28.81 -37.64
N HIS A 816 -4.04 29.08 -37.56
CA HIS A 816 -3.29 29.14 -36.29
C HIS A 816 -3.74 30.27 -35.34
N ASP A 817 -4.07 31.46 -35.87
CA ASP A 817 -4.51 32.60 -35.05
C ASP A 817 -5.84 32.31 -34.34
N GLU A 818 -6.78 31.71 -35.06
CA GLU A 818 -8.08 31.32 -34.52
C GLU A 818 -7.95 30.17 -33.52
N ALA A 819 -7.06 29.20 -33.78
CA ALA A 819 -6.74 28.13 -32.85
C ALA A 819 -6.15 28.67 -31.54
N LEU A 820 -5.23 29.62 -31.60
CA LEU A 820 -4.66 30.27 -30.41
C LEU A 820 -5.74 31.01 -29.61
N ALA A 821 -6.62 31.75 -30.30
CA ALA A 821 -7.72 32.48 -29.66
C ALA A 821 -8.69 31.55 -28.94
N LEU A 822 -9.14 30.46 -29.60
CA LEU A 822 -10.05 29.48 -29.00
C LEU A 822 -9.37 28.64 -27.91
N GLY A 823 -8.11 28.25 -28.08
CA GLY A 823 -7.33 27.54 -27.05
C GLY A 823 -7.19 28.36 -25.77
N ALA A 824 -6.88 29.66 -25.90
CA ALA A 824 -6.82 30.56 -24.76
C ALA A 824 -8.20 30.77 -24.11
N ALA A 825 -9.28 30.81 -24.90
CA ALA A 825 -10.65 30.87 -24.39
C ALA A 825 -11.05 29.60 -23.61
N CYS A 826 -10.66 28.42 -24.10
CA CYS A 826 -10.85 27.13 -23.43
C CYS A 826 -10.18 27.10 -22.05
N VAL A 827 -8.89 27.46 -21.97
CA VAL A 827 -8.14 27.51 -20.70
C VAL A 827 -8.77 28.48 -19.71
N ARG A 828 -9.24 29.65 -20.17
CA ARG A 828 -9.98 30.60 -19.32
C ARG A 828 -11.32 30.03 -18.82
N ALA A 829 -12.05 29.30 -19.66
CA ALA A 829 -13.31 28.66 -19.27
C ALA A 829 -13.07 27.58 -18.20
N ARG A 830 -12.15 26.63 -18.44
CA ARG A 830 -11.79 25.57 -17.49
C ARG A 830 -11.24 26.12 -16.17
N LYS A 831 -10.46 27.21 -16.21
CA LYS A 831 -9.98 27.90 -14.99
C LYS A 831 -11.14 28.49 -14.17
N ARG A 832 -12.19 29.00 -14.80
CA ARG A 832 -13.39 29.51 -14.08
C ARG A 832 -14.21 28.37 -13.48
N LEU A 833 -14.32 27.24 -14.18
CA LEU A 833 -15.00 26.04 -13.67
C LEU A 833 -14.33 25.48 -12.42
N LEU A 834 -13.03 25.20 -12.48
CA LEU A 834 -12.28 24.65 -11.33
C LEU A 834 -12.33 25.55 -10.09
N ARG A 835 -12.50 26.86 -10.25
CA ARG A 835 -12.66 27.81 -9.12
C ARG A 835 -14.04 27.72 -8.47
N ARG A 836 -15.08 27.41 -9.25
CA ARG A 836 -16.47 27.32 -8.76
C ARG A 836 -16.75 25.96 -8.16
N ASP A 837 -16.23 24.90 -8.79
CA ASP A 837 -16.37 23.54 -8.31
C ASP A 837 -15.05 22.78 -8.55
N PRO A 838 -14.26 22.55 -7.47
CA PRO A 838 -13.02 21.78 -7.54
C PRO A 838 -13.17 20.32 -7.99
N ARG A 839 -14.41 19.79 -8.06
CA ARG A 839 -14.67 18.41 -8.50
C ARG A 839 -14.59 18.23 -10.02
N TRP A 840 -14.53 19.32 -10.80
CA TRP A 840 -14.38 19.23 -12.25
C TRP A 840 -13.07 18.53 -12.65
N PRO A 841 -13.07 17.64 -13.67
CA PRO A 841 -11.91 16.83 -13.99
C PRO A 841 -10.66 17.67 -14.32
N ALA A 842 -9.66 17.64 -13.43
CA ALA A 842 -8.43 18.41 -13.63
C ALA A 842 -7.69 18.00 -14.91
N VAL A 843 -7.86 16.76 -15.36
CA VAL A 843 -7.19 16.22 -16.55
C VAL A 843 -7.52 17.01 -17.82
N GLU A 844 -8.75 17.51 -17.90
CA GLU A 844 -9.21 18.32 -19.01
C GLU A 844 -8.51 19.68 -19.05
N MET A 845 -8.20 20.26 -17.88
CA MET A 845 -7.40 21.47 -17.81
C MET A 845 -5.97 21.21 -18.31
N ALA A 846 -5.38 20.06 -17.98
CA ALA A 846 -4.05 19.70 -18.46
C ALA A 846 -4.00 19.60 -19.99
N ASP A 847 -4.96 18.94 -20.63
CA ASP A 847 -5.01 18.85 -22.10
C ASP A 847 -5.15 20.21 -22.77
N ALA A 848 -6.04 21.06 -22.26
CA ALA A 848 -6.23 22.39 -22.81
C ALA A 848 -4.94 23.21 -22.77
N ARG A 849 -4.16 23.06 -21.69
CA ARG A 849 -2.88 23.73 -21.53
C ARG A 849 -1.80 23.19 -22.46
N LEU A 850 -1.70 21.87 -22.62
CA LEU A 850 -0.75 21.26 -23.56
C LEU A 850 -1.03 21.70 -25.00
N GLN A 851 -2.30 21.74 -25.39
CA GLN A 851 -2.67 22.22 -26.72
C GLN A 851 -2.42 23.72 -26.88
N LEU A 852 -2.75 24.54 -25.88
CA LEU A 852 -2.45 25.97 -25.91
C LEU A 852 -0.93 26.21 -26.02
N ALA A 853 -0.11 25.42 -25.34
CA ALA A 853 1.35 25.51 -25.44
C ALA A 853 1.84 25.23 -26.86
N LEU A 854 1.26 24.26 -27.57
CA LEU A 854 1.58 24.02 -28.98
C LEU A 854 1.25 25.23 -29.85
N TYR A 855 0.09 25.86 -29.66
CA TYR A 855 -0.31 27.05 -30.41
C TYR A 855 0.61 28.24 -30.12
N LEU A 856 0.94 28.47 -28.85
CA LEU A 856 1.88 29.51 -28.42
C LEU A 856 3.28 29.31 -29.02
N GLN A 857 3.72 28.06 -29.15
CA GLN A 857 5.01 27.76 -29.77
C GLN A 857 5.03 28.09 -31.26
N HIS A 858 3.97 27.77 -32.01
CA HIS A 858 3.86 28.13 -33.43
C HIS A 858 3.87 29.65 -33.64
N ASP A 859 3.31 30.41 -32.70
CA ASP A 859 3.35 31.88 -32.64
C ASP A 859 4.70 32.45 -32.16
N GLY A 860 5.67 31.59 -31.79
CA GLY A 860 6.99 31.98 -31.29
C GLY A 860 7.06 32.35 -29.81
N ARG A 861 5.94 32.27 -29.07
CA ARG A 861 5.82 32.59 -27.64
C ARG A 861 6.27 31.42 -26.75
N THR A 862 7.53 31.03 -26.91
CA THR A 862 8.12 29.83 -26.31
C THR A 862 8.09 29.82 -24.78
N THR A 863 8.31 30.96 -24.13
CA THR A 863 8.27 31.07 -22.66
C THR A 863 6.88 30.76 -22.11
N GLU A 864 5.84 31.33 -22.72
CA GLU A 864 4.46 31.07 -22.30
C GLU A 864 4.03 29.62 -22.58
N ALA A 865 4.49 29.05 -23.70
CA ALA A 865 4.29 27.64 -23.99
C ALA A 865 4.92 26.73 -22.92
N ALA A 866 6.13 27.07 -22.45
CA ALA A 866 6.80 26.34 -21.39
C ALA A 866 6.02 26.42 -20.06
N GLU A 867 5.49 27.61 -19.72
CA GLU A 867 4.66 27.79 -18.53
C GLU A 867 3.38 26.95 -18.56
N GLU A 868 2.64 26.96 -19.66
CA GLU A 868 1.40 26.18 -19.76
C GLU A 868 1.69 24.67 -19.76
N THR A 869 2.78 24.23 -20.39
CA THR A 869 3.21 22.83 -20.35
C THR A 869 3.60 22.41 -18.93
N ALA A 870 4.37 23.23 -18.21
CA ALA A 870 4.75 22.95 -16.82
C ALA A 870 3.52 22.86 -15.89
N ARG A 871 2.53 23.74 -16.09
CA ARG A 871 1.26 23.70 -15.35
C ARG A 871 0.42 22.45 -15.69
N ALA A 872 0.49 21.95 -16.92
CA ALA A 872 -0.17 20.71 -17.31
C ALA A 872 0.52 19.48 -16.72
N VAL A 873 1.86 19.43 -16.75
CA VAL A 873 2.66 18.38 -16.11
C VAL A 873 2.38 18.30 -14.61
N ALA A 874 2.27 19.45 -13.93
CA ALA A 874 1.90 19.47 -12.51
C ALA A 874 0.53 18.82 -12.24
N ILE A 875 -0.46 19.06 -13.09
CA ILE A 875 -1.78 18.41 -12.99
C ILE A 875 -1.69 16.91 -13.28
N LEU A 876 -1.03 16.54 -14.37
CA LEU A 876 -0.92 15.13 -14.80
C LEU A 876 -0.12 14.29 -13.81
N ARG A 877 0.87 14.87 -13.12
CA ARG A 877 1.55 14.21 -12.00
C ARG A 877 0.59 13.88 -10.88
N GLY A 878 -0.22 14.86 -10.43
CA GLY A 878 -1.23 14.63 -9.40
C GLY A 878 -2.25 13.57 -9.80
N LEU A 879 -2.71 13.56 -11.05
CA LEU A 879 -3.67 12.55 -11.52
C LEU A 879 -3.05 11.16 -11.68
N ALA A 880 -1.81 11.07 -12.15
CA ALA A 880 -1.08 9.81 -12.25
C ALA A 880 -0.72 9.23 -10.88
N GLU A 881 -0.76 10.02 -9.79
CA GLU A 881 -0.70 9.51 -8.42
C GLU A 881 -1.91 8.62 -8.12
N ASP A 882 -3.12 9.10 -8.41
CA ASP A 882 -4.39 8.42 -8.12
C ASP A 882 -4.70 7.28 -9.11
N HIS A 883 -4.40 7.46 -10.40
CA HIS A 883 -4.74 6.50 -11.46
C HIS A 883 -3.57 6.37 -12.48
N PRO A 884 -2.49 5.63 -12.15
CA PRO A 884 -1.29 5.54 -12.97
C PRO A 884 -1.55 4.98 -14.38
N ASP A 885 -2.28 3.87 -14.49
CA ASP A 885 -2.72 3.27 -15.76
C ASP A 885 -3.39 4.27 -16.70
N ALA A 886 -4.07 5.25 -16.10
CA ALA A 886 -4.87 6.19 -16.83
C ALA A 886 -4.08 7.38 -17.39
N TYR A 887 -3.06 7.82 -16.65
CA TYR A 887 -2.45 9.12 -16.88
C TYR A 887 -0.93 9.07 -17.11
N LEU A 888 -0.25 7.96 -16.82
CA LEU A 888 1.20 7.83 -17.04
C LEU A 888 1.59 8.08 -18.51
N ARG A 889 0.86 7.49 -19.46
CA ARG A 889 1.13 7.71 -20.89
C ARG A 889 1.00 9.20 -21.27
N ARG A 890 -0.01 9.89 -20.73
CA ARG A 890 -0.24 11.32 -20.98
C ARG A 890 0.83 12.18 -20.31
N LEU A 891 1.27 11.78 -19.13
CA LEU A 891 2.37 12.41 -18.42
C LEU A 891 3.68 12.28 -19.21
N ALA A 892 4.01 11.10 -19.75
CA ALA A 892 5.20 10.90 -20.58
C ALA A 892 5.23 11.81 -21.82
N GLU A 893 4.08 11.94 -22.51
CA GLU A 893 3.94 12.87 -23.64
C GLU A 893 4.12 14.34 -23.22
N ALA A 894 3.53 14.74 -22.10
CA ALA A 894 3.65 16.08 -21.56
C ALA A 894 5.08 16.43 -21.12
N LEU A 895 5.76 15.50 -20.45
CA LEU A 895 7.16 15.62 -20.02
C LEU A 895 8.10 15.76 -21.22
N HIS A 896 7.89 14.97 -22.28
CA HIS A 896 8.65 15.11 -23.52
C HIS A 896 8.47 16.49 -24.17
N ASN A 897 7.25 17.02 -24.17
CA ASN A 897 6.99 18.37 -24.67
C ASN A 897 7.66 19.43 -23.79
N GLN A 898 7.63 19.28 -22.47
CA GLN A 898 8.30 20.17 -21.54
C GLN A 898 9.83 20.12 -21.70
N ALA A 899 10.40 18.92 -21.89
CA ALA A 899 11.82 18.71 -22.16
C ALA A 899 12.27 19.47 -23.41
N ARG A 900 11.48 19.43 -24.48
CA ARG A 900 11.75 20.17 -25.71
C ARG A 900 11.72 21.68 -25.50
N LEU A 901 10.71 22.21 -24.80
CA LEU A 901 10.60 23.64 -24.56
C LEU A 901 11.72 24.15 -23.64
N SER A 902 12.07 23.38 -22.60
CA SER A 902 13.17 23.70 -21.67
C SER A 902 14.52 23.75 -22.41
N ALA A 903 14.76 22.82 -23.34
CA ALA A 903 15.97 22.83 -24.17
C ALA A 903 16.07 24.08 -25.08
N VAL A 904 14.95 24.55 -25.64
CA VAL A 904 14.92 25.80 -26.43
C VAL A 904 15.22 27.01 -25.56
N LEU A 905 14.77 27.00 -24.30
CA LEU A 905 15.08 28.01 -23.29
C LEU A 905 16.48 27.86 -22.66
N ARG A 906 17.31 26.95 -23.19
CA ARG A 906 18.70 26.67 -22.77
C ARG A 906 18.83 26.07 -21.36
N ASP A 907 17.75 25.53 -20.82
CA ASP A 907 17.79 24.71 -19.60
C ASP A 907 18.00 23.23 -19.98
N HIS A 908 19.23 22.90 -20.35
CA HIS A 908 19.58 21.60 -20.92
C HIS A 908 19.58 20.45 -19.89
N GLU A 909 19.85 20.75 -18.61
CA GLU A 909 19.82 19.77 -17.53
C GLU A 909 18.38 19.39 -17.19
N ALA A 910 17.50 20.38 -16.91
CA ALA A 910 16.09 20.07 -16.66
C ALA A 910 15.41 19.40 -17.87
N ALA A 911 15.82 19.77 -19.10
CA ALA A 911 15.34 19.12 -20.30
C ALA A 911 15.75 17.64 -20.39
N LEU A 912 16.93 17.28 -19.91
CA LEU A 912 17.40 15.90 -19.89
C LEU A 912 16.60 15.09 -18.88
N ASP A 913 16.46 15.58 -17.65
CA ASP A 913 15.70 14.91 -16.58
C ASP A 913 14.27 14.58 -17.01
N LEU A 914 13.59 15.55 -17.63
CA LEU A 914 12.23 15.39 -18.13
C LEU A 914 12.15 14.35 -19.28
N ALA A 915 13.17 14.26 -20.13
CA ALA A 915 13.22 13.31 -21.23
C ALA A 915 13.50 11.88 -20.73
N GLU A 916 14.40 11.72 -19.75
CA GLU A 916 14.68 10.44 -19.10
C GLU A 916 13.43 9.92 -18.36
N GLU A 917 12.73 10.80 -17.62
CA GLU A 917 11.47 10.47 -16.95
C GLU A 917 10.39 9.99 -17.95
N ALA A 918 10.25 10.67 -19.09
CA ALA A 918 9.28 10.29 -20.11
C ALA A 918 9.57 8.88 -20.71
N VAL A 919 10.83 8.58 -21.03
CA VAL A 919 11.23 7.25 -21.55
C VAL A 919 11.02 6.17 -20.49
N ALA A 920 11.39 6.43 -19.24
CA ALA A 920 11.21 5.49 -18.14
C ALA A 920 9.74 5.14 -17.91
N ILE A 921 8.85 6.15 -17.97
CA ILE A 921 7.41 5.93 -17.87
C ILE A 921 6.93 5.04 -19.03
N GLN A 922 7.31 5.35 -20.27
CA GLN A 922 6.81 4.59 -21.43
C GLN A 922 7.32 3.15 -21.46
N ARG A 923 8.56 2.89 -21.02
CA ARG A 923 9.08 1.51 -20.88
C ARG A 923 8.31 0.70 -19.86
N GLY A 924 7.94 1.31 -18.72
CA GLY A 924 7.11 0.65 -17.71
C GLY A 924 5.64 0.49 -18.09
N LEU A 925 5.23 0.92 -19.29
CA LEU A 925 3.88 0.71 -19.83
C LEU A 925 3.86 -0.33 -20.97
N LEU A 926 4.97 -1.03 -21.22
CA LEU A 926 5.04 -2.07 -22.25
C LEU A 926 4.78 -3.45 -21.62
N ASP A 927 3.84 -4.19 -22.18
CA ASP A 927 3.58 -5.60 -21.85
C ASP A 927 4.43 -6.52 -22.77
N ASP A 928 4.36 -7.84 -22.60
CA ASP A 928 5.10 -8.84 -23.40
C ASP A 928 4.81 -8.79 -24.91
N ALA A 929 3.69 -8.19 -25.31
CA ALA A 929 3.28 -7.99 -26.70
C ALA A 929 2.93 -6.50 -26.95
N PRO A 930 3.93 -5.61 -27.07
CA PRO A 930 3.68 -4.19 -27.23
C PRO A 930 3.04 -3.88 -28.58
N THR A 931 2.01 -3.03 -28.57
CA THR A 931 1.34 -2.60 -29.80
C THR A 931 2.26 -1.69 -30.62
N PRO A 932 2.09 -1.62 -31.96
CA PRO A 932 2.82 -0.68 -32.80
C PRO A 932 2.73 0.78 -32.32
N ALA A 933 1.60 1.18 -31.74
CA ALA A 933 1.42 2.52 -31.18
C ALA A 933 2.28 2.78 -29.94
N GLN A 934 2.43 1.78 -29.05
CA GLN A 934 3.31 1.88 -27.88
C GLN A 934 4.78 1.94 -28.29
N LEU A 935 5.18 1.13 -29.27
CA LEU A 935 6.55 1.14 -29.83
C LEU A 935 6.85 2.47 -30.54
N ALA A 936 5.90 3.01 -31.30
CA ALA A 936 6.04 4.31 -31.96
C ALA A 936 6.24 5.45 -30.95
N LEU A 937 5.47 5.42 -29.85
CA LEU A 937 5.63 6.38 -28.76
C LEU A 937 7.01 6.25 -28.11
N LEU A 938 7.44 5.04 -27.73
CA LEU A 938 8.76 4.81 -27.14
C LEU A 938 9.87 5.30 -28.07
N ALA A 939 9.83 4.94 -29.36
CA ALA A 939 10.82 5.36 -30.34
C ALA A 939 10.90 6.90 -30.43
N ARG A 940 9.77 7.61 -30.36
CA ARG A 940 9.73 9.09 -30.33
C ARG A 940 10.34 9.67 -29.07
N LEU A 941 10.08 9.07 -27.92
CA LEU A 941 10.66 9.52 -26.65
C LEU A 941 12.18 9.29 -26.63
N LEU A 942 12.66 8.14 -27.11
CA LEU A 942 14.09 7.82 -27.25
C LEU A 942 14.80 8.80 -28.20
N GLY A 943 14.23 9.08 -29.38
CA GLY A 943 14.78 10.10 -30.29
C GLY A 943 14.85 11.48 -29.63
N GLY A 944 13.84 11.83 -28.83
CA GLY A 944 13.86 13.01 -27.98
C GLY A 944 15.06 13.01 -27.02
N LEU A 945 15.20 11.95 -26.23
CA LEU A 945 16.27 11.78 -25.24
C LEU A 945 17.67 11.85 -25.87
N SER A 946 17.89 11.17 -27.01
CA SER A 946 19.17 11.19 -27.72
C SER A 946 19.63 12.62 -28.06
N VAL A 947 18.72 13.47 -28.54
CA VAL A 947 19.03 14.88 -28.83
C VAL A 947 19.45 15.66 -27.57
N ARG A 948 18.89 15.33 -26.39
CA ARG A 948 19.20 16.02 -25.12
C ARG A 948 20.52 15.54 -24.56
N LEU A 949 20.77 14.23 -24.56
CA LEU A 949 22.07 13.62 -24.23
C LEU A 949 23.20 14.18 -25.11
N THR A 950 22.91 14.34 -26.40
CA THR A 950 23.81 14.98 -27.37
C THR A 950 24.11 16.44 -27.01
N SER A 951 23.15 17.17 -26.46
CA SER A 951 23.28 18.59 -26.07
C SER A 951 24.13 18.76 -24.80
N VAL A 952 24.04 17.82 -23.84
CA VAL A 952 24.86 17.80 -22.62
C VAL A 952 26.18 17.03 -22.76
N ARG A 953 26.56 16.64 -23.99
CA ARG A 953 27.81 15.91 -24.31
C ARG A 953 27.93 14.50 -23.71
N ARG A 954 26.83 13.83 -23.35
CA ARG A 954 26.78 12.39 -23.02
C ARG A 954 26.64 11.56 -24.29
N LEU A 955 27.70 11.54 -25.10
CA LEU A 955 27.64 11.08 -26.49
C LEU A 955 27.45 9.55 -26.65
N SER A 956 28.03 8.75 -25.76
CA SER A 956 27.86 7.29 -25.77
C SER A 956 26.41 6.90 -25.52
N ASP A 957 25.81 7.44 -24.46
CA ASP A 957 24.39 7.22 -24.12
C ASP A 957 23.46 7.73 -25.24
N ALA A 958 23.81 8.86 -25.86
CA ALA A 958 23.04 9.43 -26.97
C ALA A 958 23.01 8.50 -28.20
N LEU A 959 24.12 7.81 -28.48
CA LEU A 959 24.25 6.86 -29.58
C LEU A 959 23.41 5.61 -29.33
N GLU A 960 23.54 5.00 -28.14
CA GLU A 960 22.78 3.80 -27.76
C GLU A 960 21.27 4.01 -27.90
N VAL A 961 20.77 5.14 -27.37
CA VAL A 961 19.36 5.52 -27.44
C VAL A 961 18.92 5.83 -28.88
N ALA A 962 19.79 6.42 -29.71
CA ALA A 962 19.50 6.68 -31.12
C ALA A 962 19.38 5.39 -31.93
N GLU A 963 20.27 4.42 -31.70
CA GLU A 963 20.25 3.12 -32.36
C GLU A 963 18.99 2.34 -32.02
N GLU A 964 18.59 2.32 -30.75
CA GLU A 964 17.33 1.71 -30.32
C GLU A 964 16.11 2.38 -30.97
N SER A 965 16.09 3.71 -31.00
CA SER A 965 15.05 4.51 -31.66
C SER A 965 14.91 4.19 -33.16
N VAL A 966 16.05 4.00 -33.87
CA VAL A 966 16.07 3.61 -35.29
C VAL A 966 15.61 2.18 -35.48
N ARG A 967 16.06 1.24 -34.64
CA ARG A 967 15.63 -0.17 -34.69
C ARG A 967 14.12 -0.31 -34.58
N LEU A 968 13.50 0.34 -33.60
CA LEU A 968 12.04 0.34 -33.42
C LEU A 968 11.31 0.96 -34.62
N ARG A 969 11.85 2.04 -35.20
CA ARG A 969 11.25 2.66 -36.39
C ARG A 969 11.41 1.85 -37.66
N ARG A 970 12.48 1.07 -37.80
CA ARG A 970 12.63 0.13 -38.93
C ARG A 970 11.54 -0.92 -38.90
N GLU A 971 11.30 -1.53 -37.73
CA GLU A 971 10.21 -2.49 -37.52
C GLU A 971 8.85 -1.87 -37.87
N LEU A 972 8.56 -0.66 -37.37
CA LEU A 972 7.32 0.04 -37.69
C LEU A 972 7.18 0.43 -39.16
N ALA A 973 8.28 0.60 -39.89
CA ALA A 973 8.31 0.98 -41.30
C ALA A 973 8.26 -0.22 -42.27
N GLU A 974 8.26 -1.46 -41.79
CA GLU A 974 8.21 -2.67 -42.64
C GLU A 974 7.00 -2.68 -43.57
N GLY A 975 5.85 -2.19 -43.10
CA GLY A 975 4.62 -2.04 -43.89
C GLY A 975 4.70 -0.97 -44.98
N ARG A 976 5.80 -0.22 -45.07
CA ARG A 976 6.05 0.88 -46.02
C ARG A 976 4.97 1.96 -46.03
N ASP A 977 4.37 2.20 -44.86
CA ASP A 977 3.51 3.36 -44.64
C ASP A 977 4.34 4.64 -44.81
N PRO A 978 3.93 5.60 -45.68
CA PRO A 978 4.73 6.78 -45.99
C PRO A 978 5.09 7.60 -44.74
N ARG A 979 4.24 7.64 -43.72
CA ARG A 979 4.50 8.37 -42.47
C ARG A 979 5.54 7.63 -41.62
N ALA A 980 5.39 6.32 -41.40
CA ALA A 980 6.38 5.53 -40.67
C ALA A 980 7.78 5.58 -41.30
N VAL A 981 7.85 5.52 -42.65
CA VAL A 981 9.11 5.66 -43.40
C VAL A 981 9.70 7.07 -43.25
N GLY A 982 8.85 8.11 -43.24
CA GLY A 982 9.30 9.49 -42.96
C GLY A 982 9.84 9.66 -41.54
N GLU A 983 9.20 9.08 -40.54
CA GLU A 983 9.68 9.09 -39.15
C GLU A 983 11.02 8.35 -39.00
N LEU A 984 11.21 7.24 -39.71
CA LEU A 984 12.49 6.53 -39.80
C LEU A 984 13.57 7.43 -40.41
N ALA A 985 13.27 8.16 -41.49
CA ALA A 985 14.20 9.09 -42.12
C ALA A 985 14.69 10.15 -41.10
N CYS A 986 13.78 10.72 -40.32
CA CYS A 986 14.13 11.67 -39.26
C CYS A 986 15.03 11.06 -38.17
N ALA A 987 14.72 9.85 -37.71
CA ALA A 987 15.53 9.18 -36.69
C ALA A 987 16.94 8.81 -37.20
N LEU A 988 17.08 8.39 -38.46
CA LEU A 988 18.38 8.14 -39.09
C LEU A 988 19.23 9.42 -39.20
N ALA A 989 18.60 10.58 -39.46
CA ALA A 989 19.31 11.86 -39.42
C ALA A 989 19.79 12.21 -38.00
N ASP A 990 18.99 11.94 -36.97
CA ASP A 990 19.40 12.16 -35.58
C ASP A 990 20.53 11.20 -35.15
N LEU A 991 20.50 9.93 -35.60
CA LEU A 991 21.59 8.97 -35.44
C LEU A 991 22.87 9.44 -36.14
N ALA A 992 22.78 9.93 -37.39
CA ALA A 992 23.93 10.47 -38.13
C ALA A 992 24.57 11.67 -37.41
N LEU A 993 23.76 12.53 -36.77
CA LEU A 993 24.26 13.62 -35.93
C LEU A 993 25.00 13.13 -34.68
N ALA A 994 24.49 12.08 -34.03
CA ALA A 994 25.13 11.47 -32.86
C ALA A 994 26.49 10.83 -33.24
N LEU A 995 26.52 10.02 -34.32
CA LEU A 995 27.72 9.37 -34.86
C LEU A 995 28.81 10.38 -35.25
N ARG A 996 28.42 11.49 -35.90
CA ARG A 996 29.38 12.54 -36.25
C ARG A 996 29.98 13.22 -35.00
N ARG A 997 29.25 13.27 -33.89
CA ARG A 997 29.76 13.87 -32.63
C ARG A 997 30.66 12.91 -31.86
N THR A 998 30.46 11.59 -31.98
CA THR A 998 31.35 10.56 -31.42
C THR A 998 32.60 10.35 -32.27
N GLY A 999 32.61 10.84 -33.52
CA GLY A 999 33.76 10.78 -34.43
C GLY A 999 33.74 9.61 -35.41
N ASP A 1000 32.63 8.88 -35.49
CA ASP A 1000 32.44 7.81 -36.49
C ASP A 1000 31.84 8.40 -37.78
N ASP A 1001 32.70 9.07 -38.54
CA ASP A 1001 32.31 9.75 -39.78
C ASP A 1001 31.83 8.76 -40.87
N GLU A 1002 32.27 7.50 -40.85
CA GLU A 1002 31.85 6.49 -41.81
C GLU A 1002 30.40 6.08 -41.59
N ALA A 1003 30.09 5.68 -40.35
CA ALA A 1003 28.73 5.31 -39.98
C ALA A 1003 27.79 6.53 -40.08
N ALA A 1004 28.27 7.75 -39.78
CA ALA A 1004 27.48 8.97 -39.93
C ALA A 1004 27.08 9.22 -41.39
N VAL A 1005 27.98 9.02 -42.35
CA VAL A 1005 27.65 9.14 -43.78
C VAL A 1005 26.64 8.07 -44.18
N ALA A 1006 26.87 6.81 -43.83
CA ALA A 1006 25.96 5.70 -44.16
C ALA A 1006 24.53 5.93 -43.62
N ALA A 1007 24.39 6.29 -42.34
CA ALA A 1007 23.10 6.60 -41.73
C ALA A 1007 22.42 7.81 -42.39
N SER A 1008 23.19 8.83 -42.78
CA SER A 1008 22.63 10.01 -43.46
C SER A 1008 22.18 9.71 -44.91
N GLU A 1009 22.86 8.80 -45.62
CA GLU A 1009 22.43 8.35 -46.94
C GLU A 1009 21.14 7.53 -46.87
N GLU A 1010 21.05 6.61 -45.90
CA GLU A 1010 19.82 5.86 -45.60
C GLU A 1010 18.66 6.81 -45.28
N SER A 1011 18.91 7.86 -44.47
CA SER A 1011 17.92 8.90 -44.14
C SER A 1011 17.37 9.61 -45.38
N VAL A 1012 18.25 10.03 -46.31
CA VAL A 1012 17.83 10.69 -47.57
C VAL A 1012 17.06 9.73 -48.48
N LEU A 1013 17.43 8.46 -48.53
CA LEU A 1013 16.71 7.45 -49.29
C LEU A 1013 15.31 7.20 -48.72
N ALA A 1014 15.17 7.06 -47.41
CA ALA A 1014 13.89 6.91 -46.73
C ALA A 1014 12.97 8.13 -46.96
N LEU A 1015 13.54 9.35 -46.91
CA LEU A 1015 12.79 10.57 -47.24
C LEU A 1015 12.26 10.57 -48.69
N ARG A 1016 13.07 10.12 -49.65
CA ARG A 1016 12.66 10.00 -51.07
C ARG A 1016 11.58 8.94 -51.26
N ASP A 1017 11.68 7.80 -50.59
CA ASP A 1017 10.66 6.74 -50.67
C ASP A 1017 9.32 7.19 -50.05
N SER A 1018 9.36 7.85 -48.88
CA SER A 1018 8.18 8.43 -48.25
C SER A 1018 7.48 9.45 -49.15
N THR A 1019 8.23 10.39 -49.72
CA THR A 1019 7.68 11.45 -50.60
C THR A 1019 7.12 10.89 -51.92
N ALA A 1020 7.79 9.91 -52.53
CA ALA A 1020 7.30 9.25 -53.74
C ALA A 1020 5.97 8.51 -53.54
N ARG A 1021 5.68 8.06 -52.32
CA ARG A 1021 4.44 7.35 -51.95
C ARG A 1021 3.33 8.27 -51.43
N GLY A 1022 3.44 9.58 -51.69
CA GLY A 1022 2.44 10.57 -51.28
C GLY A 1022 2.58 11.06 -49.84
N GLY A 1023 3.70 10.76 -49.16
CA GLY A 1023 4.02 11.39 -47.88
C GLY A 1023 4.25 12.89 -48.04
N THR A 1024 3.48 13.71 -47.32
CA THR A 1024 3.73 15.15 -47.24
C THR A 1024 4.91 15.39 -46.30
N SER A 1025 6.12 15.51 -46.83
CA SER A 1025 7.27 16.01 -46.06
C SER A 1025 7.11 17.52 -45.88
N ALA A 1026 7.10 18.01 -44.64
CA ALA A 1026 7.26 19.44 -44.40
C ALA A 1026 8.60 19.90 -45.00
N ASP A 1027 8.63 21.05 -45.67
CA ASP A 1027 9.87 21.58 -46.26
C ASP A 1027 10.99 21.74 -45.21
N ASP A 1028 10.63 21.91 -43.93
CA ASP A 1028 11.55 21.93 -42.79
C ASP A 1028 12.29 20.60 -42.59
N GLU A 1029 11.57 19.47 -42.57
CA GLU A 1029 12.14 18.15 -42.29
C GLU A 1029 13.07 17.73 -43.42
N ARG A 1030 12.67 17.99 -44.67
CA ARG A 1030 13.52 17.80 -45.85
C ARG A 1030 14.79 18.66 -45.77
N ALA A 1031 14.66 19.94 -45.45
CA ALA A 1031 15.81 20.82 -45.29
C ALA A 1031 16.74 20.34 -44.17
N ARG A 1032 16.20 19.86 -43.04
CA ARG A 1032 16.97 19.34 -41.91
C ARG A 1032 17.75 18.09 -42.30
N ILE A 1033 17.09 17.10 -42.90
CA ILE A 1033 17.72 15.83 -43.32
C ILE A 1033 18.85 16.09 -44.31
N LEU A 1034 18.62 16.94 -45.32
CA LEU A 1034 19.67 17.31 -46.29
C LEU A 1034 20.81 18.06 -45.62
N CYS A 1035 20.53 18.97 -44.69
CA CYS A 1035 21.56 19.67 -43.92
C CYS A 1035 22.43 18.70 -43.12
N VAL A 1036 21.83 17.71 -42.46
CA VAL A 1036 22.56 16.65 -41.73
C VAL A 1036 23.44 15.82 -42.67
N HIS A 1037 22.91 15.43 -43.84
CA HIS A 1037 23.68 14.68 -44.84
C HIS A 1037 24.88 15.48 -45.35
N GLY A 1038 24.69 16.75 -45.69
CA GLY A 1038 25.78 17.64 -46.10
C GLY A 1038 26.84 17.81 -45.00
N LEU A 1039 26.43 17.92 -43.74
CA LEU A 1039 27.36 17.97 -42.61
C LEU A 1039 28.14 16.67 -42.40
N ALA A 1040 27.53 15.51 -42.62
CA ALA A 1040 28.19 14.21 -42.51
C ALA A 1040 29.22 14.00 -43.63
N LEU A 1041 28.91 14.46 -44.86
CA LEU A 1041 29.82 14.38 -46.00
C LEU A 1041 31.03 15.32 -45.89
N GLY A 1042 30.93 16.42 -45.14
CA GLY A 1042 31.89 17.53 -45.18
C GLY A 1042 33.36 17.16 -44.88
N SER A 1043 33.63 16.12 -44.11
CA SER A 1043 35.00 15.65 -43.83
C SER A 1043 35.57 14.70 -44.90
N ARG A 1044 34.72 14.07 -45.71
CA ARG A 1044 35.11 13.04 -46.70
C ARG A 1044 34.98 13.51 -48.15
N ASP A 1045 33.93 14.25 -48.48
CA ASP A 1045 33.64 14.77 -49.82
C ASP A 1045 33.08 16.19 -49.74
N PRO A 1046 33.96 17.21 -49.61
CA PRO A 1046 33.56 18.61 -49.46
C PRO A 1046 32.75 19.13 -50.66
N ALA A 1047 33.04 18.65 -51.87
CA ALA A 1047 32.35 19.10 -53.09
C ALA A 1047 30.90 18.62 -53.12
N ARG A 1048 30.66 17.33 -52.80
CA ARG A 1048 29.30 16.79 -52.67
C ARG A 1048 28.56 17.39 -51.47
N ALA A 1049 29.26 17.63 -50.36
CA ALA A 1049 28.70 18.26 -49.16
C ALA A 1049 28.15 19.67 -49.46
N VAL A 1050 28.89 20.51 -50.19
CA VAL A 1050 28.43 21.86 -50.58
C VAL A 1050 27.14 21.78 -51.40
N LYS A 1051 27.08 20.91 -52.41
CA LYS A 1051 25.90 20.75 -53.26
C LYS A 1051 24.66 20.34 -52.45
N VAL A 1052 24.81 19.39 -51.53
CA VAL A 1052 23.72 18.94 -50.65
C VAL A 1052 23.27 20.05 -49.69
N LEU A 1053 24.21 20.85 -49.15
CA LEU A 1053 23.89 21.98 -48.29
C LEU A 1053 23.19 23.12 -49.04
N GLU A 1054 23.48 23.33 -50.32
CA GLU A 1054 22.76 24.29 -51.18
C GLU A 1054 21.31 23.83 -51.39
N GLU A 1055 21.09 22.56 -51.69
CA GLU A 1055 19.74 21.97 -51.77
C GLU A 1055 18.98 22.10 -50.43
N ALA A 1056 19.66 21.90 -49.30
CA ALA A 1056 19.10 22.12 -47.96
C ALA A 1056 18.74 23.59 -47.72
N ALA A 1057 19.58 24.52 -48.16
CA ALA A 1057 19.34 25.96 -48.04
C ALA A 1057 18.13 26.42 -48.88
N ASP A 1058 17.95 25.88 -50.08
CA ASP A 1058 16.80 26.19 -50.94
C ASP A 1058 15.50 25.64 -50.37
N ALA A 1059 15.53 24.42 -49.81
CA ALA A 1059 14.40 23.86 -49.07
C ALA A 1059 14.05 24.71 -47.84
N ALA A 1060 15.07 25.12 -47.06
CA ALA A 1060 14.88 26.00 -45.90
C ALA A 1060 14.33 27.39 -46.29
N ARG A 1061 14.72 27.92 -47.45
CA ARG A 1061 14.21 29.21 -47.96
C ARG A 1061 12.75 29.10 -48.36
N THR A 1062 12.39 28.03 -49.06
CA THR A 1062 11.00 27.72 -49.46
C THR A 1062 10.11 27.56 -48.23
N GLY A 1063 10.59 26.85 -47.20
CA GLY A 1063 9.89 26.65 -45.93
C GLY A 1063 9.96 27.84 -44.94
N ARG A 1064 10.67 28.94 -45.27
CA ARG A 1064 10.88 30.11 -44.38
C ARG A 1064 11.62 29.80 -43.06
N HIS A 1065 12.53 28.83 -43.04
CA HIS A 1065 13.32 28.43 -41.86
C HIS A 1065 14.64 29.21 -41.73
N ALA A 1066 14.57 30.43 -41.21
CA ALA A 1066 15.71 31.38 -41.17
C ALA A 1066 16.94 30.90 -40.36
N MET A 1067 16.75 30.07 -39.33
CA MET A 1067 17.88 29.53 -38.54
C MET A 1067 18.60 28.41 -39.30
N LEU A 1068 17.85 27.49 -39.90
CA LEU A 1068 18.41 26.38 -40.68
C LEU A 1068 19.08 26.87 -41.95
N LEU A 1069 18.48 27.86 -42.63
CA LEU A 1069 19.09 28.54 -43.78
C LEU A 1069 20.45 29.14 -43.41
N ARG A 1070 20.53 29.89 -42.30
CA ARG A 1070 21.80 30.44 -41.80
C ARG A 1070 22.83 29.36 -41.49
N ARG A 1071 22.39 28.25 -40.89
CA ARG A 1071 23.27 27.11 -40.59
C ARG A 1071 23.87 26.50 -41.86
N CYS A 1072 23.06 26.27 -42.89
CA CYS A 1072 23.53 25.72 -44.17
C CYS A 1072 24.55 26.64 -44.83
N LEU A 1073 24.22 27.94 -44.95
CA LEU A 1073 25.13 28.94 -45.54
C LEU A 1073 26.46 29.04 -44.79
N THR A 1074 26.44 29.05 -43.46
CA THR A 1074 27.66 29.10 -42.64
C THR A 1074 28.57 27.90 -42.88
N GLU A 1075 28.00 26.71 -43.06
CA GLU A 1075 28.78 25.49 -43.26
C GLU A 1075 29.27 25.35 -44.70
N ILE A 1076 28.52 25.85 -45.69
CA ILE A 1076 28.98 26.03 -47.08
C ILE A 1076 30.22 26.93 -47.11
N ASP A 1077 30.17 28.09 -46.44
CA ASP A 1077 31.28 29.03 -46.40
C ASP A 1077 32.53 28.41 -45.75
N LYS A 1078 32.35 27.63 -44.67
CA LYS A 1078 33.46 26.89 -44.02
C LYS A 1078 34.08 25.84 -44.92
N LEU A 1079 33.27 25.09 -45.66
CA LEU A 1079 33.77 24.05 -46.56
C LEU A 1079 34.52 24.69 -47.75
N ARG A 1080 33.98 25.77 -48.32
CA ARG A 1080 34.63 26.56 -49.39
C ARG A 1080 35.92 27.24 -48.95
N ALA A 1081 36.05 27.60 -47.68
CA ALA A 1081 37.29 28.16 -47.13
C ALA A 1081 38.36 27.10 -46.83
N ARG A 1082 37.98 25.81 -46.78
CA ARG A 1082 38.88 24.67 -46.50
C ARG A 1082 39.30 23.90 -47.76
N SER A 1083 38.49 23.97 -48.81
CA SER A 1083 38.78 23.51 -50.18
C SER A 1083 39.63 24.52 -50.93
#